data_AF-A0A1F3D1J3-F1
#
_entry.id   AF-A0A1F3D1J3-F1
#
_cell.length_a   1.000
_cell.length_b   1.000
_cell.length_c   1.000
_cell.angle_alpha   90.00
_cell.angle_beta   90.00
_cell.angle_gamma   90.00
#
_symmetry.space_group_name_H-M   'P 1'
#
loop_
_entity.id
_entity.type
_entity.pdbx_description
1 polymer ?
#
loop_
_entity_poly.entity_id
_entity_poly.type
_entity_poly.pdbx_seq_one_letter_code
_entity_poly.pdbx_strand_id
1 'polypeptide(L)'
;MKRIAALCTGLFFASAGNAQYQAVIHRSVSGAEAPVSVSGVYAIPGTTYILVNDISCEKSTLFLGKDVTLDLNGYTIKYADGQYEHIPNSGFEEGLAGWDLSKAPGTKLENTADVHVFLGEKLLSLQAGDEITSQYITLPVANRSYFAMCGVTGRYYHDMKEYPDDEMKVSVYVEDENGNEVRCMTKYGDGTMVSCPVEKKSPRLGGGFVYAHLTNIPAGKYRVRIKADTDCLVDEIDIRPAMDAGISIIENTTPLAHYDHVIRESYPPVMPAFYDYTEDFDTGWPLSSLPRVSGRGTITIKNGIIEGGVAGIQSWGIQSSAPDVKIILENVKFVTQGISSGAADMLWASVNNCRFEVDMPFLIQRHVNLCSVVIRGNQASEVTNSEFYGGQGCLSIKGKYSLVHDNLFVNDQWVTNHYSIMGTGDSSKIYNNRFEPKQGSGIYVARYTEVFNNLFRIETSAPTCEYGRGGYSTAAVRLGDYNALPGSPNASVGNRIHGNKIYITAKNYPDPEEFIPMSWGIYYSARGGENYVYENDITVNKTDTSSKVLTAAFYICGGPEYFGGQFYNNHITTNVPAAWIASKYGGASNSEIYNNTIFPLADARFKTFRIGSMGCDECVAKNVVFRSNTIVGQKFALAVTDQDHSFAVYWVLKIKVADTEGFPVKNADVTILDNRNAVTLKTKTDENGNLTVELPEYTVEGTKKKVSSPYTIAVGNIRKEVELDSNKEILIH
;
A
#
# COMPACT_ATOMS: atom_id res chain seq x y z
N MET A 1 15.53 17.30 54.80
CA MET A 1 16.29 16.51 53.80
C MET A 1 15.34 16.07 52.70
N LYS A 2 15.25 16.86 51.61
CA LYS A 2 14.39 16.59 50.45
C LYS A 2 15.23 15.88 49.38
N ARG A 3 14.82 14.67 48.97
CA ARG A 3 15.46 13.93 47.87
C ARG A 3 14.88 14.41 46.55
N ILE A 4 15.76 14.92 45.69
CA ILE A 4 15.48 15.30 44.30
C ILE A 4 15.54 14.02 43.47
N ALA A 5 14.43 13.68 42.81
CA ALA A 5 14.38 12.63 41.80
C ALA A 5 14.90 13.22 40.48
N ALA A 6 16.02 12.69 39.99
CA ALA A 6 16.57 13.00 38.69
C ALA A 6 15.75 12.27 37.61
N LEU A 7 14.99 13.03 36.84
CA LEU A 7 14.32 12.58 35.63
C LEU A 7 15.40 12.35 34.57
N CYS A 8 15.68 11.08 34.23
CA CYS A 8 16.54 10.74 33.09
C CYS A 8 15.76 11.00 31.80
N THR A 9 15.96 12.18 31.22
CA THR A 9 15.55 12.49 29.86
C THR A 9 16.37 11.63 28.90
N GLY A 10 15.78 10.55 28.39
CA GLY A 10 16.35 9.78 27.30
C GLY A 10 16.44 10.64 26.05
N LEU A 11 17.63 11.16 25.75
CA LEU A 11 17.98 11.73 24.46
C LEU A 11 17.93 10.59 23.43
N PHE A 12 16.78 10.43 22.79
CA PHE A 12 16.67 9.66 21.55
C PHE A 12 17.50 10.38 20.49
N PHE A 13 18.70 9.86 20.22
CA PHE A 13 19.37 10.13 18.96
C PHE A 13 18.52 9.50 17.86
N ALA A 14 17.53 10.24 17.36
CA ALA A 14 17.08 10.02 15.99
C ALA A 14 18.34 10.22 15.14
N SER A 15 18.83 9.15 14.51
CA SER A 15 19.76 9.28 13.41
C SER A 15 19.10 10.26 12.44
N ALA A 16 19.59 11.50 12.41
CA ALA A 16 19.25 12.45 11.36
C ALA A 16 19.56 11.71 10.06
N GLY A 17 18.51 11.23 9.40
CA GLY A 17 18.65 10.56 8.13
C GLY A 17 19.20 11.60 7.18
N ASN A 18 20.51 11.57 6.96
CA ASN A 18 21.11 12.32 5.88
C ASN A 18 20.38 11.92 4.61
N ALA A 19 20.04 12.90 3.77
CA ALA A 19 19.52 12.62 2.44
C ALA A 19 20.43 11.59 1.76
N GLN A 20 19.85 10.50 1.26
CA GLN A 20 20.63 9.35 0.78
C GLN A 20 21.11 9.56 -0.66
N TYR A 21 20.33 10.28 -1.47
CA TYR A 21 20.78 10.87 -2.73
C TYR A 21 21.74 12.04 -2.47
N GLN A 22 22.80 12.12 -3.27
CA GLN A 22 23.77 13.21 -3.25
C GLN A 22 23.90 13.85 -4.63
N ALA A 23 23.64 15.15 -4.70
CA ALA A 23 23.89 15.91 -5.91
C ALA A 23 25.37 15.79 -6.32
N VAL A 24 25.61 15.51 -7.59
CA VAL A 24 26.95 15.30 -8.14
C VAL A 24 27.42 16.57 -8.84
N ILE A 25 28.67 16.96 -8.58
CA ILE A 25 29.31 18.06 -9.33
C ILE A 25 29.80 17.51 -10.66
N HIS A 26 29.46 18.20 -11.75
CA HIS A 26 29.90 17.82 -13.10
C HIS A 26 31.42 17.69 -13.20
N ARG A 27 31.88 16.69 -13.96
CA ARG A 27 33.30 16.51 -14.32
C ARG A 27 33.49 16.45 -15.82
N SER A 28 34.74 16.66 -16.25
CA SER A 28 35.14 16.47 -17.64
C SER A 28 35.15 14.98 -18.02
N VAL A 29 34.86 14.73 -19.30
CA VAL A 29 34.91 13.41 -19.92
C VAL A 29 36.36 12.89 -19.98
N SER A 30 36.58 11.64 -19.58
CA SER A 30 37.87 10.98 -19.73
C SER A 30 38.01 10.33 -21.12
N GLY A 31 39.25 10.05 -21.55
CA GLY A 31 39.51 9.51 -22.90
C GLY A 31 38.91 8.13 -23.21
N ALA A 32 38.37 7.41 -22.22
CA ALA A 32 37.71 6.11 -22.40
C ALA A 32 36.17 6.19 -22.39
N GLU A 33 35.60 7.38 -22.19
CA GLU A 33 34.16 7.61 -22.09
C GLU A 33 33.62 8.28 -23.35
N ALA A 34 32.37 7.98 -23.71
CA ALA A 34 31.68 8.57 -24.86
C ALA A 34 30.77 9.73 -24.39
N PRO A 35 30.96 10.97 -24.88
CA PRO A 35 30.12 12.09 -24.49
C PRO A 35 28.69 11.95 -25.05
N VAL A 36 27.71 12.41 -24.26
CA VAL A 36 26.29 12.44 -24.59
C VAL A 36 25.80 13.88 -24.43
N SER A 37 25.43 14.52 -25.54
CA SER A 37 25.01 15.92 -25.55
C SER A 37 23.61 16.15 -26.13
N VAL A 38 22.99 15.11 -26.70
CA VAL A 38 21.69 15.15 -27.37
C VAL A 38 20.88 13.89 -27.09
N SER A 39 19.56 13.94 -27.29
CA SER A 39 18.71 12.76 -27.30
C SER A 39 19.14 11.76 -28.39
N GLY A 40 18.86 10.47 -28.20
CA GLY A 40 19.21 9.46 -29.21
C GLY A 40 19.50 8.05 -28.68
N VAL A 41 20.14 7.26 -29.54
CA VAL A 41 20.47 5.85 -29.30
C VAL A 41 21.90 5.70 -28.81
N TYR A 42 22.08 5.02 -27.68
CA TYR A 42 23.37 4.80 -27.03
C TYR A 42 23.51 3.31 -26.66
N ALA A 43 23.99 2.53 -27.62
CA ALA A 43 23.83 1.07 -27.60
C ALA A 43 25.09 0.24 -27.80
N ILE A 44 26.29 0.83 -27.80
CA ILE A 44 27.54 0.10 -28.01
C ILE A 44 27.91 -0.66 -26.71
N PRO A 45 27.90 -2.00 -26.70
CA PRO A 45 28.18 -2.79 -25.50
C PRO A 45 29.58 -2.47 -24.92
N GLY A 46 29.68 -2.44 -23.60
CA GLY A 46 30.90 -2.11 -22.86
C GLY A 46 31.22 -0.61 -22.78
N THR A 47 30.38 0.26 -23.35
CA THR A 47 30.64 1.70 -23.39
C THR A 47 30.12 2.40 -22.13
N THR A 48 30.93 3.31 -21.59
CA THR A 48 30.50 4.30 -20.61
C THR A 48 30.16 5.59 -21.33
N TYR A 49 28.87 5.89 -21.37
CA TYR A 49 28.30 7.13 -21.86
C TYR A 49 28.22 8.14 -20.71
N ILE A 50 28.60 9.39 -20.98
CA ILE A 50 28.61 10.45 -19.97
C ILE A 50 27.93 11.72 -20.49
N LEU A 51 26.96 12.23 -19.74
CA LEU A 51 26.33 13.50 -20.09
C LEU A 51 27.33 14.66 -19.94
N VAL A 52 27.29 15.58 -20.89
CA VAL A 52 28.11 16.82 -20.89
C VAL A 52 27.29 18.10 -20.82
N ASN A 53 25.96 17.98 -20.83
CA ASN A 53 24.98 19.04 -20.65
C ASN A 53 23.63 18.44 -20.27
N ASP A 54 22.71 19.29 -19.80
CA ASP A 54 21.30 18.91 -19.70
C ASP A 54 20.73 18.63 -21.09
N ILE A 55 19.90 17.60 -21.20
CA ILE A 55 19.27 17.18 -22.45
C ILE A 55 17.77 17.20 -22.25
N SER A 56 17.05 17.75 -23.22
CA SER A 56 15.59 17.78 -23.25
C SER A 56 15.09 17.20 -24.58
N CYS A 57 13.96 16.49 -24.53
CA CYS A 57 13.25 16.01 -25.70
C CYS A 57 11.74 16.17 -25.52
N GLU A 58 11.07 16.48 -26.62
CA GLU A 58 9.61 16.60 -26.65
C GLU A 58 8.89 15.25 -26.45
N LYS A 59 9.57 14.12 -26.69
CA LYS A 59 9.05 12.75 -26.47
C LYS A 59 9.96 11.99 -25.48
N SER A 60 10.18 10.69 -25.70
CA SER A 60 11.20 9.93 -24.99
C SER A 60 12.63 10.33 -25.40
N THR A 61 13.57 10.36 -24.45
CA THR A 61 14.84 11.07 -24.65
C THR A 61 15.99 10.15 -25.06
N LEU A 62 16.28 9.08 -24.30
CA LEU A 62 17.41 8.18 -24.58
C LEU A 62 16.97 6.73 -24.77
N PHE A 63 17.63 6.02 -25.69
CA PHE A 63 17.43 4.58 -25.91
C PHE A 63 18.75 3.84 -25.68
N LEU A 64 18.78 2.95 -24.68
CA LEU A 64 20.01 2.27 -24.28
C LEU A 64 20.08 0.84 -24.84
N GLY A 65 21.28 0.44 -25.24
CA GLY A 65 21.60 -0.96 -25.55
C GLY A 65 22.01 -1.76 -24.31
N LYS A 66 22.26 -3.05 -24.49
CA LYS A 66 22.74 -3.95 -23.43
C LYS A 66 24.20 -3.68 -23.07
N ASP A 67 24.57 -3.92 -21.81
CA ASP A 67 25.95 -3.85 -21.30
C ASP A 67 26.58 -2.45 -21.37
N VAL A 68 25.78 -1.41 -21.16
CA VAL A 68 26.22 0.00 -21.17
C VAL A 68 26.17 0.61 -19.77
N THR A 69 27.00 1.63 -19.54
CA THR A 69 26.88 2.53 -18.38
C THR A 69 26.50 3.92 -18.88
N LEU A 70 25.47 4.53 -18.30
CA LEU A 70 25.11 5.93 -18.48
C LEU A 70 25.37 6.68 -17.17
N ASP A 71 26.40 7.52 -17.18
CA ASP A 71 26.69 8.47 -16.11
C ASP A 71 26.06 9.82 -16.48
N LEU A 72 25.02 10.22 -15.74
CA LEU A 72 24.36 11.51 -15.92
C LEU A 72 25.25 12.67 -15.47
N ASN A 73 26.34 12.42 -14.75
CA ASN A 73 27.39 13.39 -14.44
C ASN A 73 26.87 14.69 -13.81
N GLY A 74 25.85 14.60 -12.96
CA GLY A 74 25.16 15.71 -12.31
C GLY A 74 24.12 16.43 -13.18
N TYR A 75 24.01 16.10 -14.47
CA TYR A 75 23.07 16.71 -15.41
C TYR A 75 21.67 16.10 -15.34
N THR A 76 20.74 16.76 -16.03
CA THR A 76 19.33 16.43 -16.11
C THR A 76 18.95 15.92 -17.50
N ILE A 77 18.16 14.84 -17.53
CA ILE A 77 17.41 14.40 -18.70
C ILE A 77 15.96 14.82 -18.51
N LYS A 78 15.42 15.61 -19.45
CA LYS A 78 14.01 15.93 -19.55
C LYS A 78 13.35 15.18 -20.69
N TYR A 79 12.17 14.61 -20.42
CA TYR A 79 11.33 13.95 -21.42
C TYR A 79 9.94 14.58 -21.41
N ALA A 80 9.18 14.42 -22.49
CA ALA A 80 7.89 15.09 -22.67
C ALA A 80 7.97 16.62 -22.50
N ASP A 81 9.09 17.24 -22.89
CA ASP A 81 9.34 18.68 -22.71
C ASP A 81 9.07 19.45 -24.02
N GLY A 82 7.90 19.19 -24.60
CA GLY A 82 7.49 19.78 -25.88
C GLY A 82 6.80 21.13 -25.77
N GLN A 83 6.72 21.73 -24.57
CA GLN A 83 5.88 22.91 -24.26
C GLN A 83 4.38 22.63 -24.44
N TYR A 84 3.92 21.51 -23.88
CA TYR A 84 2.51 21.09 -23.92
C TYR A 84 1.63 22.03 -23.09
N GLU A 85 0.52 22.50 -23.68
CA GLU A 85 -0.51 23.23 -22.94
C GLU A 85 -1.46 22.26 -22.23
N HIS A 86 -2.00 22.69 -21.09
CA HIS A 86 -3.09 22.03 -20.38
C HIS A 86 -4.38 22.80 -20.57
N ILE A 87 -5.52 22.11 -20.55
CA ILE A 87 -6.83 22.78 -20.53
C ILE A 87 -6.90 23.65 -19.26
N PRO A 88 -7.07 24.98 -19.40
CA PRO A 88 -7.22 25.85 -18.24
C PRO A 88 -8.44 25.43 -17.43
N ASN A 89 -8.32 25.43 -16.10
CA ASN A 89 -9.42 25.06 -15.22
C ASN A 89 -9.98 23.64 -15.54
N SER A 90 -9.09 22.69 -15.83
CA SER A 90 -9.42 21.27 -16.10
C SER A 90 -10.19 20.62 -14.96
N GLY A 91 -9.91 21.05 -13.72
CA GLY A 91 -10.54 20.55 -12.50
C GLY A 91 -11.62 21.45 -11.89
N PHE A 92 -12.12 22.45 -12.63
CA PHE A 92 -13.23 23.32 -12.20
C PHE A 92 -13.00 24.16 -10.92
N GLU A 93 -11.76 24.28 -10.44
CA GLU A 93 -11.39 25.07 -9.27
C GLU A 93 -11.66 26.57 -9.43
N GLU A 94 -11.64 27.08 -10.67
CA GLU A 94 -12.02 28.45 -11.03
C GLU A 94 -13.50 28.54 -11.47
N GLY A 95 -14.30 27.55 -11.10
CA GLY A 95 -15.70 27.40 -11.47
C GLY A 95 -15.87 26.98 -12.93
N LEU A 96 -16.75 27.67 -13.67
CA LEU A 96 -17.11 27.32 -15.06
C LEU A 96 -16.34 28.15 -16.10
N ALA A 97 -15.31 28.88 -15.66
CA ALA A 97 -14.48 29.70 -16.54
C ALA A 97 -13.84 28.82 -17.63
N GLY A 98 -13.98 29.23 -18.89
CA GLY A 98 -13.41 28.52 -20.04
C GLY A 98 -14.21 27.32 -20.56
N TRP A 99 -15.39 27.03 -20.00
CA TRP A 99 -16.22 25.92 -20.45
C TRP A 99 -17.47 26.40 -21.21
N ASP A 100 -17.74 25.81 -22.39
CA ASP A 100 -19.01 25.97 -23.10
C ASP A 100 -20.00 24.92 -22.59
N LEU A 101 -21.06 25.42 -21.94
CA LEU A 101 -22.15 24.65 -21.35
C LEU A 101 -23.48 24.86 -22.07
N SER A 102 -23.47 25.39 -23.29
CA SER A 102 -24.69 25.69 -24.06
C SER A 102 -25.57 24.45 -24.30
N LYS A 103 -24.96 23.26 -24.29
CA LYS A 103 -25.63 21.95 -24.39
C LYS A 103 -25.73 21.21 -23.06
N ALA A 104 -25.48 21.88 -21.94
CA ALA A 104 -25.58 21.32 -20.60
C ALA A 104 -26.14 22.36 -19.59
N PRO A 105 -27.30 23.00 -19.86
CA PRO A 105 -27.80 24.10 -19.05
C PRO A 105 -28.18 23.71 -17.61
N GLY A 106 -28.35 22.42 -17.33
CA GLY A 106 -28.65 21.88 -16.00
C GLY A 106 -27.41 21.57 -15.15
N THR A 107 -26.21 21.78 -15.71
CA THR A 107 -24.92 21.51 -15.06
C THR A 107 -24.79 22.23 -13.73
N LYS A 108 -24.23 21.54 -12.72
CA LYS A 108 -23.93 22.14 -11.41
C LYS A 108 -22.45 21.98 -11.06
N LEU A 109 -21.86 23.07 -10.60
CA LEU A 109 -20.58 23.03 -9.91
C LEU A 109 -20.81 22.61 -8.46
N GLU A 110 -20.20 21.52 -8.04
CA GLU A 110 -20.38 20.95 -6.70
C GLU A 110 -19.04 20.94 -5.94
N ASN A 111 -19.09 20.96 -4.60
CA ASN A 111 -17.91 20.72 -3.78
C ASN A 111 -17.66 19.21 -3.66
N THR A 112 -16.41 18.77 -3.86
CA THR A 112 -16.05 17.35 -3.76
C THR A 112 -16.38 16.79 -2.38
N ALA A 113 -16.17 17.57 -1.32
CA ALA A 113 -16.49 17.19 0.07
C ALA A 113 -18.00 16.95 0.30
N ASP A 114 -18.88 17.62 -0.45
CA ASP A 114 -20.33 17.55 -0.24
C ASP A 114 -20.97 16.39 -1.00
N VAL A 115 -20.52 16.14 -2.24
CA VAL A 115 -21.13 15.12 -3.11
C VAL A 115 -20.28 13.84 -3.18
N HIS A 116 -19.02 13.93 -3.59
CA HIS A 116 -18.12 12.80 -3.77
C HIS A 116 -16.66 13.26 -3.83
N VAL A 117 -15.81 12.75 -2.94
CA VAL A 117 -14.39 13.14 -2.88
C VAL A 117 -13.68 12.69 -4.16
N PHE A 118 -12.94 13.58 -4.81
CA PHE A 118 -12.11 13.22 -5.96
C PHE A 118 -10.83 14.07 -5.95
N LEU A 119 -10.37 14.54 -7.10
CA LEU A 119 -9.28 15.50 -7.17
C LEU A 119 -9.82 16.90 -6.83
N GLY A 120 -8.98 17.73 -6.22
CA GLY A 120 -9.35 19.11 -5.91
C GLY A 120 -10.51 19.29 -4.93
N GLU A 121 -11.04 20.51 -4.91
CA GLU A 121 -12.16 20.93 -4.06
C GLU A 121 -13.48 21.00 -4.84
N LYS A 122 -13.42 21.04 -6.17
CA LYS A 122 -14.59 21.19 -7.05
C LYS A 122 -14.70 20.04 -8.04
N LEU A 123 -15.93 19.78 -8.47
CA LEU A 123 -16.22 18.91 -9.60
C LEU A 123 -17.51 19.35 -10.30
N LEU A 124 -17.77 18.78 -11.46
CA LEU A 124 -18.94 19.11 -12.27
C LEU A 124 -19.95 17.97 -12.29
N SER A 125 -21.20 18.27 -11.96
CA SER A 125 -22.34 17.35 -12.07
C SER A 125 -23.07 17.56 -13.38
N LEU A 126 -23.15 16.50 -14.19
CA LEU A 126 -23.78 16.47 -15.51
C LEU A 126 -24.95 15.48 -15.51
N GLN A 127 -26.01 15.80 -16.24
CA GLN A 127 -27.14 14.90 -16.49
C GLN A 127 -26.92 14.09 -17.76
N ALA A 128 -27.54 12.91 -17.84
CA ALA A 128 -27.50 12.11 -19.06
C ALA A 128 -27.94 12.93 -20.29
N GLY A 129 -27.06 13.02 -21.29
CA GLY A 129 -27.25 13.80 -22.51
C GLY A 129 -26.56 15.16 -22.53
N ASP A 130 -26.12 15.68 -21.37
CA ASP A 130 -25.37 16.93 -21.30
C ASP A 130 -24.04 16.84 -22.05
N GLU A 131 -23.69 17.92 -22.76
CA GLU A 131 -22.40 18.07 -23.43
C GLU A 131 -21.70 19.36 -23.00
N ILE A 132 -20.43 19.23 -22.62
CA ILE A 132 -19.55 20.36 -22.28
C ILE A 132 -18.33 20.36 -23.19
N THR A 133 -17.84 21.56 -23.52
CA THR A 133 -16.67 21.70 -24.40
C THR A 133 -15.65 22.64 -23.80
N SER A 134 -14.37 22.24 -23.83
CA SER A 134 -13.27 23.04 -23.31
C SER A 134 -12.85 24.17 -24.26
N GLN A 135 -11.97 25.06 -23.78
CA GLN A 135 -11.16 25.89 -24.66
C GLN A 135 -10.19 25.05 -25.50
N TYR A 136 -9.72 25.65 -26.60
CA TYR A 136 -8.63 25.10 -27.41
C TYR A 136 -7.29 25.23 -26.67
N ILE A 137 -6.49 24.17 -26.76
CA ILE A 137 -5.10 24.11 -26.35
C ILE A 137 -4.20 23.71 -27.51
N THR A 138 -2.94 24.11 -27.45
CA THR A 138 -1.93 23.78 -28.46
C THR A 138 -1.26 22.45 -28.12
N LEU A 139 -1.32 21.50 -29.06
CA LEU A 139 -0.53 20.28 -29.07
C LEU A 139 0.67 20.48 -30.02
N PRO A 140 1.89 20.71 -29.50
CA PRO A 140 3.01 21.19 -30.30
C PRO A 140 3.70 20.13 -31.16
N VAL A 141 3.44 18.84 -30.92
CA VAL A 141 4.21 17.74 -31.52
C VAL A 141 3.29 16.82 -32.33
N ALA A 142 3.54 16.75 -33.63
CA ALA A 142 2.79 15.87 -34.51
C ALA A 142 3.15 14.38 -34.29
N ASN A 143 2.24 13.49 -34.71
CA ASN A 143 2.49 12.05 -34.85
C ASN A 143 3.12 11.42 -33.59
N ARG A 144 2.47 11.64 -32.45
CA ARG A 144 2.76 10.98 -31.18
C ARG A 144 1.46 10.62 -30.47
N SER A 145 1.54 9.80 -29.44
CA SER A 145 0.43 9.50 -28.55
C SER A 145 0.12 10.67 -27.62
N TYR A 146 -1.16 11.01 -27.59
CA TYR A 146 -1.82 11.83 -26.57
C TYR A 146 -3.06 11.11 -26.07
N PHE A 147 -3.41 11.32 -24.80
CA PHE A 147 -4.71 10.92 -24.27
C PHE A 147 -5.54 12.15 -23.96
N ALA A 148 -6.70 12.26 -24.61
CA ALA A 148 -7.77 13.15 -24.16
C ALA A 148 -8.57 12.41 -23.09
N MET A 149 -8.66 12.96 -21.89
CA MET A 149 -9.16 12.25 -20.71
C MET A 149 -10.26 13.02 -19.98
N CYS A 150 -11.07 12.28 -19.23
CA CYS A 150 -12.09 12.78 -18.32
C CYS A 150 -12.03 11.95 -17.04
N GLY A 151 -11.73 12.60 -15.92
CA GLY A 151 -11.87 12.00 -14.59
C GLY A 151 -13.35 11.83 -14.26
N VAL A 152 -13.71 10.65 -13.75
CA VAL A 152 -15.07 10.32 -13.34
C VAL A 152 -14.98 9.70 -11.95
N THR A 153 -15.73 10.23 -10.98
CA THR A 153 -15.66 9.76 -9.58
C THR A 153 -16.14 8.33 -9.39
N GLY A 154 -16.96 7.84 -10.33
CA GLY A 154 -17.72 6.60 -10.19
C GLY A 154 -18.79 6.71 -9.09
N ARG A 155 -19.35 5.57 -8.70
CA ARG A 155 -20.27 5.47 -7.56
C ARG A 155 -19.56 4.86 -6.36
N TYR A 156 -20.03 5.18 -5.15
CA TYR A 156 -19.63 4.39 -3.99
C TYR A 156 -20.10 2.95 -4.16
N TYR A 157 -19.30 1.99 -3.71
CA TYR A 157 -19.59 0.57 -3.90
C TYR A 157 -20.98 0.16 -3.36
N HIS A 158 -21.41 0.76 -2.25
CA HIS A 158 -22.70 0.46 -1.63
C HIS A 158 -23.92 1.05 -2.36
N ASP A 159 -23.70 2.00 -3.27
CA ASP A 159 -24.77 2.63 -4.07
C ASP A 159 -25.03 1.88 -5.39
N MET A 160 -24.17 0.94 -5.76
CA MET A 160 -24.32 0.16 -6.99
C MET A 160 -25.28 -1.02 -6.76
N LYS A 161 -26.28 -1.18 -7.64
CA LYS A 161 -27.24 -2.29 -7.57
C LYS A 161 -26.86 -3.40 -8.55
N GLU A 162 -26.44 -3.03 -9.76
CA GLU A 162 -26.02 -3.93 -10.82
C GLU A 162 -24.65 -3.49 -11.36
N TYR A 163 -23.59 -4.16 -10.93
CA TYR A 163 -22.23 -3.92 -11.43
C TYR A 163 -21.96 -4.79 -12.66
N PRO A 164 -21.40 -4.25 -13.77
CA PRO A 164 -20.96 -2.86 -14.01
C PRO A 164 -22.01 -1.96 -14.68
N ASP A 165 -23.27 -2.41 -14.80
CA ASP A 165 -24.26 -1.73 -15.64
C ASP A 165 -24.67 -0.34 -15.12
N ASP A 166 -24.65 -0.14 -13.80
CA ASP A 166 -24.99 1.12 -13.10
C ASP A 166 -23.86 2.17 -13.02
N GLU A 167 -22.70 1.93 -13.64
CA GLU A 167 -21.58 2.86 -13.58
C GLU A 167 -21.87 4.21 -14.28
N MET A 168 -21.20 5.27 -13.81
CA MET A 168 -21.21 6.59 -14.48
C MET A 168 -20.45 6.50 -15.79
N LYS A 169 -21.12 6.77 -16.91
CA LYS A 169 -20.56 6.63 -18.26
C LYS A 169 -20.45 7.97 -18.96
N VAL A 170 -19.33 8.17 -19.63
CA VAL A 170 -19.05 9.33 -20.46
C VAL A 170 -18.55 8.90 -21.84
N SER A 171 -18.70 9.81 -22.80
CA SER A 171 -18.04 9.74 -24.10
C SER A 171 -17.08 10.92 -24.23
N VAL A 172 -15.86 10.63 -24.69
CA VAL A 172 -14.77 11.60 -24.88
C VAL A 172 -14.56 11.83 -26.37
N TYR A 173 -14.77 13.07 -26.81
CA TYR A 173 -14.56 13.53 -28.17
C TYR A 173 -13.46 14.60 -28.21
N VAL A 174 -12.81 14.72 -29.36
CA VAL A 174 -11.81 15.77 -29.60
C VAL A 174 -12.15 16.50 -30.88
N GLU A 175 -11.99 17.82 -30.89
CA GLU A 175 -12.21 18.68 -32.05
C GLU A 175 -10.91 19.40 -32.42
N ASP A 176 -10.66 19.54 -33.73
CA ASP A 176 -9.56 20.35 -34.27
C ASP A 176 -9.91 21.85 -34.24
N GLU A 177 -8.95 22.70 -34.61
CA GLU A 177 -9.10 24.16 -34.59
C GLU A 177 -10.26 24.71 -35.45
N ASN A 178 -10.75 23.92 -36.40
CA ASN A 178 -11.88 24.25 -37.27
C ASN A 178 -13.22 23.75 -36.71
N GLY A 179 -13.20 23.09 -35.53
CA GLY A 179 -14.36 22.46 -34.92
C GLY A 179 -14.75 21.12 -35.55
N ASN A 180 -13.88 20.53 -36.36
CA ASN A 180 -14.15 19.19 -36.91
C ASN A 180 -13.81 18.13 -35.86
N GLU A 181 -14.66 17.11 -35.76
CA GLU A 181 -14.39 15.96 -34.90
C GLU A 181 -13.16 15.18 -35.40
N VAL A 182 -12.20 14.97 -34.50
CA VAL A 182 -11.02 14.15 -34.75
C VAL A 182 -11.38 12.68 -34.61
N ARG A 183 -11.17 11.92 -35.70
CA ARG A 183 -11.38 10.46 -35.72
C ARG A 183 -10.08 9.71 -35.90
N CYS A 184 -9.73 8.89 -34.91
CA CYS A 184 -8.52 8.07 -34.94
C CYS A 184 -8.89 6.59 -35.10
N MET A 185 -8.39 5.97 -36.18
CA MET A 185 -8.34 4.52 -36.35
C MET A 185 -6.92 4.06 -36.04
N THR A 186 -6.76 3.32 -34.96
CA THR A 186 -5.45 3.06 -34.36
C THR A 186 -5.16 1.57 -34.38
N LYS A 187 -3.99 1.19 -34.90
CA LYS A 187 -3.52 -0.20 -34.88
C LYS A 187 -2.95 -0.51 -33.49
N TYR A 188 -3.40 -1.59 -32.90
CA TYR A 188 -2.89 -2.17 -31.66
C TYR A 188 -2.38 -3.58 -31.93
N GLY A 189 -1.77 -4.21 -30.93
CA GLY A 189 -1.21 -5.55 -31.10
C GLY A 189 -2.21 -6.67 -31.37
N ASP A 190 -3.50 -6.42 -31.13
CA ASP A 190 -4.59 -7.37 -31.39
C ASP A 190 -5.58 -6.92 -32.48
N GLY A 191 -5.36 -5.76 -33.12
CA GLY A 191 -6.16 -5.29 -34.24
C GLY A 191 -6.26 -3.78 -34.34
N THR A 192 -7.05 -3.29 -35.30
CA THR A 192 -7.31 -1.86 -35.47
C THR A 192 -8.63 -1.49 -34.80
N MET A 193 -8.63 -0.43 -33.98
CA MET A 193 -9.81 0.03 -33.25
C MET A 193 -10.05 1.53 -33.47
N VAL A 194 -11.30 1.96 -33.33
CA VAL A 194 -11.61 3.38 -33.13
C VAL A 194 -11.07 3.78 -31.77
N SER A 195 -10.12 4.70 -31.71
CA SER A 195 -9.51 5.16 -30.45
C SER A 195 -9.86 6.60 -30.09
N CYS A 196 -10.43 7.35 -31.03
CA CYS A 196 -11.09 8.62 -30.80
C CYS A 196 -12.23 8.77 -31.81
N PRO A 197 -13.47 9.07 -31.38
CA PRO A 197 -13.88 9.21 -29.97
C PRO A 197 -13.87 7.86 -29.20
N VAL A 198 -13.95 7.94 -27.88
CA VAL A 198 -14.23 6.78 -27.01
C VAL A 198 -15.59 7.00 -26.37
N GLU A 199 -16.53 6.09 -26.64
CA GLU A 199 -17.95 6.31 -26.31
C GLU A 199 -18.45 5.35 -25.22
N LYS A 200 -19.33 5.88 -24.36
CA LYS A 200 -20.10 5.13 -23.35
C LYS A 200 -19.23 4.27 -22.44
N LYS A 201 -18.12 4.84 -21.96
CA LYS A 201 -17.17 4.16 -21.07
C LYS A 201 -17.26 4.70 -19.66
N SER A 202 -16.90 3.86 -18.70
CA SER A 202 -16.85 4.15 -17.27
C SER A 202 -15.52 3.66 -16.70
N PRO A 203 -14.92 4.37 -15.73
CA PRO A 203 -13.84 3.78 -14.95
C PRO A 203 -14.41 2.67 -14.06
N ARG A 204 -13.53 1.78 -13.59
CA ARG A 204 -13.94 0.71 -12.67
C ARG A 204 -13.99 1.18 -11.24
N LEU A 205 -15.01 0.71 -10.52
CA LEU A 205 -15.15 0.71 -9.05
C LEU A 205 -14.42 1.87 -8.34
N GLY A 206 -15.13 2.93 -7.96
CA GLY A 206 -14.55 3.99 -7.12
C GLY A 206 -13.67 5.01 -7.84
N GLY A 207 -13.95 5.20 -9.13
CA GLY A 207 -13.45 6.32 -9.92
C GLY A 207 -12.18 6.04 -10.72
N GLY A 208 -11.89 6.92 -11.67
CA GLY A 208 -10.77 6.77 -12.61
C GLY A 208 -10.90 7.70 -13.79
N PHE A 209 -10.14 7.41 -14.85
CA PHE A 209 -10.10 8.24 -16.05
C PHE A 209 -10.56 7.45 -17.26
N VAL A 210 -11.58 7.96 -17.94
CA VAL A 210 -11.94 7.54 -19.30
C VAL A 210 -11.10 8.36 -20.27
N TYR A 211 -10.51 7.73 -21.28
CA TYR A 211 -9.70 8.46 -22.26
C TYR A 211 -9.89 7.98 -23.70
N ALA A 212 -9.72 8.90 -24.63
CA ALA A 212 -9.54 8.67 -26.05
C ALA A 212 -8.06 8.76 -26.41
N HIS A 213 -7.54 7.77 -27.14
CA HIS A 213 -6.14 7.75 -27.58
C HIS A 213 -6.02 8.41 -28.96
N LEU A 214 -5.35 9.55 -28.98
CA LEU A 214 -5.03 10.31 -30.18
C LEU A 214 -3.62 9.94 -30.65
N THR A 215 -3.48 9.59 -31.92
CA THR A 215 -2.20 9.33 -32.56
C THR A 215 -2.31 9.64 -34.05
N ASN A 216 -1.17 9.84 -34.72
CA ASN A 216 -1.10 10.24 -36.14
C ASN A 216 -1.89 11.52 -36.45
N ILE A 217 -2.00 12.44 -35.49
CA ILE A 217 -2.57 13.77 -35.66
C ILE A 217 -1.46 14.81 -35.91
N PRO A 218 -1.72 15.88 -36.68
CA PRO A 218 -0.77 16.97 -36.83
C PRO A 218 -0.59 17.75 -35.51
N ALA A 219 0.49 18.54 -35.43
CA ALA A 219 0.57 19.58 -34.40
C ALA A 219 -0.47 20.64 -34.71
N GLY A 220 -1.11 21.22 -33.69
CA GLY A 220 -2.21 22.16 -33.89
C GLY A 220 -2.99 22.44 -32.62
N LYS A 221 -4.13 23.11 -32.79
CA LYS A 221 -5.05 23.40 -31.67
C LYS A 221 -6.16 22.37 -31.61
N TYR A 222 -6.42 21.90 -30.40
CA TYR A 222 -7.41 20.87 -30.10
C TYR A 222 -8.19 21.22 -28.85
N ARG A 223 -9.42 20.74 -28.76
CA ARG A 223 -10.24 20.84 -27.55
C ARG A 223 -10.97 19.54 -27.28
N VAL A 224 -11.36 19.33 -26.03
CA VAL A 224 -12.13 18.16 -25.61
C VAL A 224 -13.60 18.54 -25.52
N ARG A 225 -14.45 17.64 -26.01
CA ARG A 225 -15.89 17.68 -25.78
C ARG A 225 -16.29 16.42 -25.03
N ILE A 226 -16.91 16.58 -23.86
CA ILE A 226 -17.37 15.49 -23.01
C ILE A 226 -18.88 15.41 -23.11
N LYS A 227 -19.40 14.20 -23.28
CA LYS A 227 -20.82 13.90 -23.19
C LYS A 227 -21.08 12.95 -22.02
N ALA A 228 -22.02 13.32 -21.17
CA ALA A 228 -22.55 12.44 -20.13
C ALA A 228 -23.51 11.43 -20.78
N ASP A 229 -23.19 10.14 -20.77
CA ASP A 229 -24.09 9.08 -21.26
C ASP A 229 -25.06 8.60 -20.17
N THR A 230 -24.71 8.87 -18.91
CA THR A 230 -25.54 8.75 -17.72
C THR A 230 -25.34 10.01 -16.87
N ASP A 231 -26.13 10.19 -15.82
CA ASP A 231 -25.78 11.18 -14.79
C ASP A 231 -24.39 10.87 -14.22
N CYS A 232 -23.50 11.86 -14.19
CA CYS A 232 -22.11 11.66 -13.80
C CYS A 232 -21.51 12.88 -13.09
N LEU A 233 -20.53 12.61 -12.24
CA LEU A 233 -19.65 13.61 -11.65
C LEU A 233 -18.30 13.51 -12.36
N VAL A 234 -17.89 14.61 -13.01
CA VAL A 234 -16.68 14.67 -13.83
C VAL A 234 -15.72 15.74 -13.32
N ASP A 235 -14.44 15.51 -13.57
CA ASP A 235 -13.34 16.33 -13.10
C ASP A 235 -12.06 16.08 -13.93
N GLU A 236 -11.05 16.93 -13.79
CA GLU A 236 -9.71 16.80 -14.38
C GLU A 236 -9.73 16.39 -15.87
N ILE A 237 -10.42 17.19 -16.69
CA ILE A 237 -10.56 16.98 -18.13
C ILE A 237 -9.42 17.67 -18.89
N ASP A 238 -8.64 16.91 -19.65
CA ASP A 238 -7.43 17.43 -20.29
C ASP A 238 -7.01 16.64 -21.54
N ILE A 239 -6.02 17.13 -22.29
CA ILE A 239 -5.27 16.35 -23.30
C ILE A 239 -3.79 16.39 -22.94
N ARG A 240 -3.17 15.23 -22.69
CA ARG A 240 -1.76 15.15 -22.24
C ARG A 240 -0.93 14.23 -23.13
N PRO A 241 0.39 14.50 -23.26
CA PRO A 241 1.30 13.53 -23.85
C PRO A 241 1.30 12.23 -23.04
N ALA A 242 1.31 11.10 -23.75
CA ALA A 242 1.20 9.79 -23.14
C ALA A 242 2.36 8.86 -23.50
N MET A 243 2.68 7.94 -22.59
CA MET A 243 3.61 6.82 -22.80
C MET A 243 5.06 7.19 -23.14
N ASP A 244 5.54 8.33 -22.62
CA ASP A 244 6.95 8.73 -22.78
C ASP A 244 7.85 8.12 -21.70
N ALA A 245 9.12 7.91 -22.05
CA ALA A 245 10.17 7.52 -21.12
C ALA A 245 11.39 8.45 -21.20
N GLY A 246 11.93 8.87 -20.06
CA GLY A 246 13.25 9.53 -20.01
C GLY A 246 14.34 8.65 -20.61
N ILE A 247 14.38 7.39 -20.19
CA ILE A 247 15.28 6.36 -20.70
C ILE A 247 14.48 5.10 -21.04
N SER A 248 14.64 4.63 -22.27
CA SER A 248 13.98 3.46 -22.83
C SER A 248 14.96 2.29 -22.99
N ILE A 249 14.57 1.11 -22.48
CA ILE A 249 15.32 -0.15 -22.64
C ILE A 249 14.36 -1.22 -23.18
N ILE A 250 14.43 -1.49 -24.49
CA ILE A 250 13.35 -2.17 -25.20
C ILE A 250 13.79 -3.55 -25.68
N GLU A 251 13.15 -4.62 -25.19
CA GLU A 251 13.20 -5.93 -25.86
C GLU A 251 12.05 -6.09 -26.85
N ASN A 252 10.83 -5.87 -26.37
CA ASN A 252 9.60 -5.81 -27.14
C ASN A 252 8.76 -4.62 -26.66
N THR A 253 7.91 -4.09 -27.52
CA THR A 253 6.88 -3.11 -27.16
C THR A 253 5.62 -3.83 -26.70
N THR A 254 4.76 -3.12 -25.96
CA THR A 254 3.41 -3.58 -25.59
C THR A 254 2.41 -2.60 -26.18
N PRO A 255 2.05 -2.74 -27.48
CA PRO A 255 1.21 -1.76 -28.18
C PRO A 255 -0.28 -2.00 -27.90
N LEU A 256 -0.66 -2.06 -26.63
CA LEU A 256 -2.02 -2.31 -26.17
C LEU A 256 -2.54 -1.13 -25.33
N ALA A 257 -2.65 0.04 -25.95
CA ALA A 257 -2.92 1.33 -25.29
C ALA A 257 -4.36 1.86 -25.45
N HIS A 258 -5.29 1.06 -25.98
CA HIS A 258 -6.70 1.44 -26.02
C HIS A 258 -7.29 1.43 -24.60
N TYR A 259 -8.31 2.26 -24.35
CA TYR A 259 -9.03 2.27 -23.07
C TYR A 259 -9.44 0.87 -22.62
N ASP A 260 -10.03 0.10 -23.55
CA ASP A 260 -10.49 -1.26 -23.28
C ASP A 260 -9.36 -2.25 -22.97
N HIS A 261 -8.12 -1.98 -23.40
CA HIS A 261 -6.97 -2.81 -23.05
C HIS A 261 -6.55 -2.59 -21.60
N VAL A 262 -6.44 -1.32 -21.21
CA VAL A 262 -6.00 -0.92 -19.86
C VAL A 262 -7.06 -1.26 -18.81
N ILE A 263 -8.34 -1.11 -19.15
CA ILE A 263 -9.44 -1.38 -18.23
C ILE A 263 -9.82 -2.86 -18.17
N ARG A 264 -9.25 -3.77 -18.98
CA ARG A 264 -9.67 -5.19 -18.99
C ARG A 264 -9.26 -5.90 -17.69
N GLU A 265 -10.13 -6.78 -17.16
CA GLU A 265 -9.73 -7.74 -16.11
C GLU A 265 -8.71 -8.72 -16.69
N SER A 266 -7.45 -8.37 -16.54
CA SER A 266 -6.31 -9.21 -16.90
C SER A 266 -5.41 -9.30 -15.67
N TYR A 267 -4.92 -10.50 -15.38
CA TYR A 267 -3.98 -10.74 -14.30
C TYR A 267 -2.75 -11.45 -14.88
N PRO A 268 -1.59 -10.77 -15.03
CA PRO A 268 -1.35 -9.37 -14.68
C PRO A 268 -2.07 -8.38 -15.62
N PRO A 269 -2.35 -7.15 -15.15
CA PRO A 269 -2.93 -6.10 -15.98
C PRO A 269 -2.01 -5.71 -17.13
N VAL A 270 -2.60 -5.36 -18.28
CA VAL A 270 -1.86 -4.85 -19.44
C VAL A 270 -1.30 -3.46 -19.11
N MET A 271 0.02 -3.33 -19.19
CA MET A 271 0.73 -2.05 -19.08
C MET A 271 1.30 -1.71 -20.46
N PRO A 272 0.77 -0.68 -21.13
CA PRO A 272 1.33 -0.22 -22.39
C PRO A 272 2.79 0.18 -22.23
N ALA A 273 3.59 -0.13 -23.25
CA ALA A 273 5.02 0.19 -23.26
C ALA A 273 5.46 0.49 -24.68
N PHE A 274 6.09 1.65 -24.87
CA PHE A 274 6.74 2.03 -26.13
C PHE A 274 5.82 1.99 -27.37
N TYR A 275 4.53 2.38 -27.22
CA TYR A 275 3.56 2.35 -28.31
C TYR A 275 4.06 3.09 -29.57
N ASP A 276 4.48 4.35 -29.41
CA ASP A 276 5.01 5.21 -30.49
C ASP A 276 6.30 4.69 -31.14
N TYR A 277 6.93 3.68 -30.53
CA TYR A 277 8.19 3.09 -30.98
C TYR A 277 8.01 1.66 -31.49
N THR A 278 6.78 1.27 -31.85
CA THR A 278 6.45 -0.05 -32.41
C THR A 278 6.52 -0.02 -33.93
N GLU A 279 7.29 -0.92 -34.53
CA GLU A 279 7.33 -1.14 -35.99
C GLU A 279 6.32 -2.20 -36.42
N ASP A 280 6.35 -3.33 -35.72
CA ASP A 280 5.44 -4.45 -35.93
C ASP A 280 4.55 -4.64 -34.71
N PHE A 281 3.30 -4.21 -34.86
CA PHE A 281 2.28 -4.29 -33.82
C PHE A 281 1.94 -5.73 -33.44
N ASP A 282 2.01 -6.67 -34.38
CA ASP A 282 1.54 -8.04 -34.17
C ASP A 282 2.54 -8.83 -33.31
N THR A 283 3.83 -8.54 -33.48
CA THR A 283 4.92 -9.16 -32.72
C THR A 283 5.44 -8.29 -31.57
N GLY A 284 5.03 -7.02 -31.51
CA GLY A 284 5.56 -6.02 -30.57
C GLY A 284 7.03 -5.70 -30.83
N TRP A 285 7.50 -5.73 -32.08
CA TRP A 285 8.89 -5.36 -32.35
C TRP A 285 9.07 -3.84 -32.37
N PRO A 286 10.15 -3.34 -31.75
CA PRO A 286 10.45 -1.92 -31.82
C PRO A 286 10.88 -1.49 -33.22
N LEU A 287 10.85 -0.18 -33.50
CA LEU A 287 11.47 0.43 -34.68
C LEU A 287 12.87 -0.11 -34.92
N SER A 288 13.16 -0.53 -36.16
CA SER A 288 14.47 -1.02 -36.61
C SER A 288 15.64 -0.05 -36.38
N SER A 289 15.36 1.24 -36.19
CA SER A 289 16.34 2.26 -35.80
C SER A 289 16.72 2.24 -34.31
N LEU A 290 15.98 1.49 -33.48
CA LEU A 290 16.16 1.41 -32.03
C LEU A 290 16.84 0.09 -31.63
N PRO A 291 17.61 0.08 -30.53
CA PRO A 291 18.25 -1.13 -30.07
C PRO A 291 17.20 -2.10 -29.49
N ARG A 292 17.25 -3.36 -29.94
CA ARG A 292 16.52 -4.46 -29.32
C ARG A 292 17.40 -5.16 -28.28
N VAL A 293 17.11 -4.91 -27.01
CA VAL A 293 17.88 -5.38 -25.86
C VAL A 293 17.37 -6.77 -25.46
N SER A 294 18.13 -7.82 -25.75
CA SER A 294 17.75 -9.21 -25.40
C SER A 294 18.91 -9.99 -24.78
N GLY A 295 18.55 -11.03 -24.03
CA GLY A 295 19.49 -11.91 -23.34
C GLY A 295 20.14 -11.26 -22.10
N ARG A 296 21.00 -12.04 -21.42
CA ARG A 296 21.61 -11.63 -20.16
C ARG A 296 22.56 -10.44 -20.34
N GLY A 297 22.45 -9.47 -19.43
CA GLY A 297 23.35 -8.33 -19.39
C GLY A 297 23.03 -7.38 -18.26
N THR A 298 23.73 -6.25 -18.22
CA THR A 298 23.52 -5.20 -17.22
C THR A 298 23.48 -3.82 -17.86
N ILE A 299 22.66 -2.92 -17.34
CA ILE A 299 22.68 -1.50 -17.71
C ILE A 299 22.81 -0.70 -16.41
N THR A 300 23.83 0.14 -16.30
CA THR A 300 24.03 1.00 -15.13
C THR A 300 23.66 2.44 -15.47
N ILE A 301 22.82 3.08 -14.66
CA ILE A 301 22.42 4.48 -14.80
C ILE A 301 22.72 5.18 -13.47
N LYS A 302 23.49 6.27 -13.49
CA LYS A 302 23.96 6.90 -12.25
C LYS A 302 24.11 8.41 -12.29
N ASN A 303 24.16 9.02 -11.10
CA ASN A 303 24.65 10.38 -10.83
C ASN A 303 23.93 11.51 -11.57
N GLY A 304 22.61 11.68 -11.42
CA GLY A 304 21.94 12.85 -12.00
C GLY A 304 20.44 12.82 -11.85
N ILE A 305 19.75 13.58 -12.70
CA ILE A 305 18.31 13.83 -12.59
C ILE A 305 17.60 13.34 -13.86
N ILE A 306 16.47 12.66 -13.69
CA ILE A 306 15.53 12.35 -14.77
C ILE A 306 14.19 13.00 -14.41
N GLU A 307 13.71 13.90 -15.26
CA GLU A 307 12.58 14.78 -14.99
C GLU A 307 11.55 14.72 -16.13
N GLY A 308 10.28 14.61 -15.77
CA GLY A 308 9.18 14.83 -16.72
C GLY A 308 8.97 16.32 -16.94
N GLY A 309 9.04 16.78 -18.19
CA GLY A 309 8.86 18.19 -18.56
C GLY A 309 7.43 18.70 -18.39
N VAL A 310 6.45 17.80 -18.32
CA VAL A 310 5.03 18.11 -18.11
C VAL A 310 4.34 16.97 -17.35
N ALA A 311 3.16 17.24 -16.78
CA ALA A 311 2.28 16.19 -16.27
C ALA A 311 1.80 15.30 -17.42
N GLY A 312 2.35 14.08 -17.50
CA GLY A 312 2.05 13.11 -18.55
C GLY A 312 1.04 12.05 -18.11
N ILE A 313 0.72 11.12 -19.01
CA ILE A 313 -0.14 9.96 -18.70
C ILE A 313 0.56 8.66 -19.07
N GLN A 314 0.65 7.71 -18.12
CA GLN A 314 1.40 6.46 -18.31
C GLN A 314 2.87 6.68 -18.72
N SER A 315 3.48 7.76 -18.23
CA SER A 315 4.86 8.12 -18.56
C SER A 315 5.83 7.77 -17.43
N TRP A 316 7.09 7.55 -17.77
CA TRP A 316 8.11 7.03 -16.85
C TRP A 316 9.44 7.78 -16.95
N GLY A 317 10.17 7.92 -15.84
CA GLY A 317 11.58 8.31 -15.93
C GLY A 317 12.41 7.24 -16.63
N ILE A 318 12.20 5.97 -16.27
CA ILE A 318 12.76 4.79 -16.94
C ILE A 318 11.66 3.80 -17.24
N GLN A 319 11.63 3.27 -18.45
CA GLN A 319 10.83 2.08 -18.77
C GLN A 319 11.71 0.99 -19.37
N SER A 320 11.49 -0.26 -18.96
CA SER A 320 12.17 -1.42 -19.51
C SER A 320 11.25 -2.61 -19.74
N SER A 321 11.38 -3.22 -20.91
CA SER A 321 10.72 -4.47 -21.29
C SER A 321 11.68 -5.66 -21.45
N ALA A 322 12.95 -5.52 -21.06
CA ALA A 322 13.98 -6.55 -21.19
C ALA A 322 14.12 -7.42 -19.92
N PRO A 323 13.45 -8.59 -19.81
CA PRO A 323 13.43 -9.44 -18.61
C PRO A 323 14.80 -9.94 -18.13
N ASP A 324 15.74 -10.14 -19.06
CA ASP A 324 17.04 -10.76 -18.76
C ASP A 324 18.16 -9.73 -18.51
N VAL A 325 17.86 -8.44 -18.56
CA VAL A 325 18.83 -7.37 -18.30
C VAL A 325 18.60 -6.76 -16.94
N LYS A 326 19.64 -6.78 -16.09
CA LYS A 326 19.59 -6.11 -14.79
C LYS A 326 19.85 -4.62 -14.95
N ILE A 327 18.94 -3.80 -14.47
CA ILE A 327 19.14 -2.35 -14.37
C ILE A 327 19.75 -2.03 -13.01
N ILE A 328 20.83 -1.27 -13.00
CA ILE A 328 21.51 -0.80 -11.80
C ILE A 328 21.32 0.72 -11.73
N LEU A 329 20.59 1.20 -10.73
CA LEU A 329 20.38 2.61 -10.47
C LEU A 329 21.22 3.04 -9.27
N GLU A 330 22.10 4.01 -9.46
CA GLU A 330 22.99 4.51 -8.40
C GLU A 330 22.95 6.03 -8.34
N ASN A 331 22.48 6.58 -7.22
CA ASN A 331 22.52 8.02 -6.99
C ASN A 331 21.79 8.84 -8.07
N VAL A 332 20.58 8.40 -8.43
CA VAL A 332 19.71 9.06 -9.42
C VAL A 332 18.50 9.66 -8.73
N LYS A 333 18.17 10.91 -9.09
CA LYS A 333 16.94 11.58 -8.69
C LYS A 333 15.92 11.53 -9.83
N PHE A 334 14.68 11.22 -9.50
CA PHE A 334 13.53 11.25 -10.41
C PHE A 334 12.55 12.33 -9.96
N VAL A 335 12.04 13.11 -10.91
CA VAL A 335 10.96 14.08 -10.71
C VAL A 335 9.90 13.85 -11.78
N THR A 336 8.78 13.25 -11.40
CA THR A 336 7.74 12.85 -12.36
C THR A 336 6.36 13.25 -11.87
N GLN A 337 5.48 13.61 -12.79
CA GLN A 337 4.12 14.03 -12.47
C GLN A 337 3.09 13.54 -13.50
N GLY A 338 1.86 13.32 -13.04
CA GLY A 338 0.70 13.07 -13.88
C GLY A 338 -0.05 11.76 -13.58
N ILE A 339 -1.05 11.43 -14.42
CA ILE A 339 -1.99 10.33 -14.14
C ILE A 339 -1.37 8.99 -14.55
N SER A 340 -1.34 8.03 -13.61
CA SER A 340 -0.68 6.74 -13.84
C SER A 340 0.79 6.86 -14.31
N SER A 341 1.46 7.95 -13.95
CA SER A 341 2.86 8.21 -14.32
C SER A 341 3.76 8.00 -13.12
N GLY A 342 4.93 7.40 -13.33
CA GLY A 342 5.86 7.04 -12.26
C GLY A 342 7.31 7.30 -12.61
N ALA A 343 8.21 6.98 -11.69
CA ALA A 343 9.64 7.16 -11.88
C ALA A 343 10.27 6.02 -12.68
N ALA A 344 9.90 4.75 -12.40
CA ALA A 344 10.49 3.61 -13.09
C ALA A 344 9.55 2.39 -13.20
N ASP A 345 9.46 1.80 -14.40
CA ASP A 345 8.87 0.47 -14.66
C ASP A 345 9.95 -0.45 -15.24
N MET A 346 10.34 -1.46 -14.46
CA MET A 346 11.47 -2.33 -14.75
C MET A 346 11.14 -3.81 -14.47
N LEU A 347 11.89 -4.72 -15.09
CA LEU A 347 11.72 -6.15 -14.87
C LEU A 347 12.71 -6.72 -13.83
N TRP A 348 13.94 -6.23 -13.78
CA TRP A 348 14.95 -6.68 -12.82
C TRP A 348 15.89 -5.53 -12.47
N ALA A 349 16.04 -5.23 -11.17
CA ALA A 349 16.81 -4.05 -10.77
C ALA A 349 17.61 -4.20 -9.47
N SER A 350 18.66 -3.39 -9.34
CA SER A 350 19.27 -2.98 -8.08
C SER A 350 19.21 -1.45 -8.00
N VAL A 351 18.68 -0.93 -6.91
CA VAL A 351 18.44 0.51 -6.71
C VAL A 351 19.13 0.91 -5.42
N ASN A 352 20.06 1.87 -5.51
CA ASN A 352 20.84 2.34 -4.36
C ASN A 352 21.04 3.85 -4.39
N ASN A 353 20.89 4.52 -3.25
CA ASN A 353 21.09 5.96 -3.09
C ASN A 353 20.19 6.82 -4.00
N CYS A 354 19.03 6.31 -4.41
CA CYS A 354 18.14 7.01 -5.33
C CYS A 354 17.10 7.85 -4.59
N ARG A 355 16.56 8.85 -5.28
CA ARG A 355 15.45 9.68 -4.79
C ARG A 355 14.35 9.74 -5.82
N PHE A 356 13.13 9.46 -5.40
CA PHE A 356 11.95 9.43 -6.25
C PHE A 356 10.95 10.48 -5.75
N GLU A 357 10.74 11.56 -6.51
CA GLU A 357 9.73 12.58 -6.26
C GLU A 357 8.62 12.41 -7.31
N VAL A 358 7.50 11.83 -6.91
CA VAL A 358 6.41 11.47 -7.83
C VAL A 358 5.11 12.11 -7.38
N ASP A 359 4.56 12.99 -8.22
CA ASP A 359 3.20 13.50 -8.07
C ASP A 359 2.24 12.74 -9.00
N MET A 360 1.61 11.70 -8.47
CA MET A 360 0.64 10.89 -9.19
C MET A 360 -0.70 11.02 -8.47
N PRO A 361 -1.52 12.04 -8.79
CA PRO A 361 -2.72 12.36 -8.00
C PRO A 361 -3.80 11.29 -8.13
N PHE A 362 -3.83 10.54 -9.24
CA PHE A 362 -4.78 9.44 -9.45
C PHE A 362 -4.31 8.42 -10.49
N LEU A 363 -5.12 7.38 -10.70
CA LEU A 363 -4.87 6.28 -11.64
C LEU A 363 -6.00 6.14 -12.66
N ILE A 364 -5.67 5.71 -13.88
CA ILE A 364 -6.67 5.30 -14.88
C ILE A 364 -7.46 4.11 -14.35
N GLN A 365 -6.76 3.11 -13.83
CA GLN A 365 -7.35 1.91 -13.23
C GLN A 365 -6.65 1.59 -11.91
N ARG A 366 -7.35 1.76 -10.79
CA ARG A 366 -6.80 1.48 -9.45
C ARG A 366 -6.58 -0.01 -9.14
N HIS A 367 -7.10 -0.91 -9.96
CA HIS A 367 -6.91 -2.35 -9.75
C HIS A 367 -5.56 -2.86 -10.25
N VAL A 368 -4.74 -1.99 -10.85
CA VAL A 368 -3.38 -2.32 -11.23
C VAL A 368 -2.43 -1.98 -10.09
N ASN A 369 -1.41 -2.81 -9.86
CA ASN A 369 -0.40 -2.57 -8.82
C ASN A 369 0.62 -1.51 -9.27
N LEU A 370 0.14 -0.31 -9.60
CA LEU A 370 1.00 0.80 -10.04
C LEU A 370 1.64 1.47 -8.84
N CYS A 371 2.93 1.74 -8.91
CA CYS A 371 3.64 2.53 -7.90
C CYS A 371 4.58 3.51 -8.61
N SER A 372 5.14 4.44 -7.84
CA SER A 372 6.22 5.32 -8.29
C SER A 372 7.37 4.52 -8.88
N VAL A 373 7.70 3.36 -8.28
CA VAL A 373 8.66 2.40 -8.81
C VAL A 373 8.04 1.01 -8.87
N VAL A 374 8.11 0.37 -10.04
CA VAL A 374 7.60 -0.98 -10.28
C VAL A 374 8.73 -1.87 -10.79
N ILE A 375 9.03 -2.93 -10.03
CA ILE A 375 9.96 -4.00 -10.42
C ILE A 375 9.14 -5.29 -10.53
N ARG A 376 8.68 -5.59 -11.75
CA ARG A 376 7.62 -6.59 -11.98
C ARG A 376 8.10 -7.93 -12.53
N GLY A 377 9.39 -8.11 -12.79
CA GLY A 377 9.95 -9.40 -13.16
C GLY A 377 10.18 -10.32 -11.95
N ASN A 378 10.50 -11.58 -12.24
CA ASN A 378 10.56 -12.64 -11.23
C ASN A 378 11.93 -12.78 -10.55
N GLN A 379 12.94 -12.04 -11.04
CA GLN A 379 14.30 -12.10 -10.51
C GLN A 379 14.42 -11.32 -9.20
N ALA A 380 15.21 -11.85 -8.27
CA ALA A 380 15.52 -11.19 -7.01
C ALA A 380 16.13 -9.80 -7.28
N SER A 381 15.54 -8.79 -6.63
CA SER A 381 15.91 -7.39 -6.77
C SER A 381 16.21 -6.79 -5.40
N GLU A 382 16.96 -5.70 -5.39
CA GLU A 382 17.38 -5.04 -4.14
C GLU A 382 17.15 -3.54 -4.24
N VAL A 383 16.52 -2.98 -3.22
CA VAL A 383 16.25 -1.54 -3.09
C VAL A 383 16.76 -1.08 -1.73
N THR A 384 17.82 -0.27 -1.74
CA THR A 384 18.49 0.16 -0.53
C THR A 384 18.81 1.65 -0.54
N ASN A 385 18.92 2.24 0.65
CA ASN A 385 19.35 3.62 0.85
C ASN A 385 18.64 4.61 -0.09
N SER A 386 17.35 4.43 -0.35
CA SER A 386 16.61 5.28 -1.27
C SER A 386 15.44 6.01 -0.60
N GLU A 387 15.07 7.15 -1.16
CA GLU A 387 13.99 8.00 -0.66
C GLU A 387 12.83 8.04 -1.66
N PHE A 388 11.61 7.80 -1.20
CA PHE A 388 10.40 7.82 -2.01
C PHE A 388 9.43 8.87 -1.46
N TYR A 389 9.05 9.83 -2.30
CA TYR A 389 8.13 10.91 -1.96
C TYR A 389 6.96 10.91 -2.94
N GLY A 390 5.75 10.81 -2.39
CA GLY A 390 4.51 10.87 -3.13
C GLY A 390 4.18 9.57 -3.88
N GLY A 391 3.29 9.72 -4.86
CA GLY A 391 2.64 8.65 -5.58
C GLY A 391 1.49 8.00 -4.81
N GLN A 392 0.70 7.18 -5.50
CA GLN A 392 -0.36 6.39 -4.87
C GLN A 392 0.22 5.23 -4.05
N GLY A 393 1.35 4.68 -4.48
CA GLY A 393 2.19 3.74 -3.75
C GLY A 393 3.64 3.97 -4.17
N CYS A 394 4.62 3.67 -3.31
CA CYS A 394 6.01 4.01 -3.59
C CYS A 394 6.74 2.91 -4.38
N LEU A 395 6.62 1.65 -3.95
CA LEU A 395 7.36 0.53 -4.51
C LEU A 395 6.51 -0.73 -4.68
N SER A 396 6.59 -1.34 -5.86
CA SER A 396 6.10 -2.68 -6.16
C SER A 396 7.27 -3.58 -6.55
N ILE A 397 7.48 -4.71 -5.88
CA ILE A 397 8.66 -5.58 -6.10
C ILE A 397 8.31 -7.08 -6.08
N LYS A 398 8.16 -7.66 -7.27
CA LYS A 398 7.58 -9.02 -7.44
C LYS A 398 8.60 -10.16 -7.40
N GLY A 399 9.89 -9.86 -7.56
CA GLY A 399 10.95 -10.86 -7.54
C GLY A 399 11.00 -11.60 -6.20
N LYS A 400 11.09 -12.93 -6.23
CA LYS A 400 11.24 -13.72 -4.99
C LYS A 400 12.59 -13.42 -4.34
N TYR A 401 12.66 -13.55 -3.02
CA TYR A 401 13.88 -13.28 -2.24
C TYR A 401 14.44 -11.87 -2.41
N SER A 402 13.58 -10.91 -2.74
CA SER A 402 14.01 -9.52 -2.88
C SER A 402 14.29 -8.88 -1.52
N LEU A 403 15.17 -7.88 -1.53
CA LEU A 403 15.58 -7.15 -0.33
C LEU A 403 15.16 -5.68 -0.45
N VAL A 404 14.53 -5.16 0.59
CA VAL A 404 14.16 -3.74 0.69
C VAL A 404 14.60 -3.22 2.05
N HIS A 405 15.65 -2.41 2.11
CA HIS A 405 16.17 -1.96 3.41
C HIS A 405 16.81 -0.58 3.43
N ASP A 406 16.84 0.01 4.63
CA ASP A 406 17.45 1.33 4.86
C ASP A 406 16.86 2.44 3.98
N ASN A 407 15.57 2.36 3.59
CA ASN A 407 14.90 3.36 2.76
C ASN A 407 13.97 4.28 3.58
N LEU A 408 13.60 5.42 2.99
CA LEU A 408 12.52 6.30 3.47
C LEU A 408 11.34 6.26 2.50
N PHE A 409 10.13 6.00 3.01
CA PHE A 409 8.88 6.01 2.25
C PHE A 409 7.92 7.06 2.79
N VAL A 410 7.57 8.05 1.96
CA VAL A 410 6.65 9.15 2.23
C VAL A 410 5.51 9.09 1.19
N ASN A 411 4.68 8.06 1.31
CA ASN A 411 3.54 7.83 0.41
C ASN A 411 2.47 8.93 0.52
N ASP A 412 1.74 9.19 -0.57
CA ASP A 412 0.65 10.16 -0.64
C ASP A 412 -0.56 9.54 -1.34
N GLN A 413 -1.12 8.53 -0.67
CA GLN A 413 -2.13 7.63 -1.23
C GLN A 413 -3.54 8.23 -1.18
N TRP A 414 -4.20 8.32 -2.33
CA TRP A 414 -5.59 8.77 -2.48
C TRP A 414 -6.55 7.68 -2.96
N VAL A 415 -6.03 6.63 -3.62
CA VAL A 415 -6.79 5.42 -3.98
C VAL A 415 -6.45 4.26 -3.06
N THR A 416 -7.38 3.32 -2.86
CA THR A 416 -7.12 2.21 -1.93
C THR A 416 -6.19 1.16 -2.52
N ASN A 417 -5.72 0.27 -1.64
CA ASN A 417 -4.82 -0.83 -1.94
C ASN A 417 -3.44 -0.45 -2.47
N HIS A 418 -3.03 0.83 -2.43
CA HIS A 418 -1.70 1.29 -2.85
C HIS A 418 -0.81 1.64 -1.66
N TYR A 419 -0.11 0.63 -1.15
CA TYR A 419 0.75 0.75 0.03
C TYR A 419 2.09 1.41 -0.32
N SER A 420 2.81 1.91 0.68
CA SER A 420 4.20 2.35 0.49
C SER A 420 5.04 1.24 -0.15
N ILE A 421 4.83 -0.02 0.26
CA ILE A 421 5.32 -1.20 -0.46
C ILE A 421 4.18 -2.18 -0.71
N MET A 422 4.02 -2.61 -1.96
CA MET A 422 3.08 -3.66 -2.36
C MET A 422 3.72 -4.70 -3.30
N GLY A 423 2.96 -5.75 -3.63
CA GLY A 423 3.37 -6.72 -4.65
C GLY A 423 4.64 -7.50 -4.30
N THR A 424 4.95 -7.67 -3.01
CA THR A 424 6.17 -8.32 -2.54
C THR A 424 6.26 -9.77 -3.03
N GLY A 425 7.34 -10.12 -3.72
CA GLY A 425 7.63 -11.49 -4.10
C GLY A 425 7.83 -12.39 -2.88
N ASP A 426 7.52 -13.68 -3.01
CA ASP A 426 7.66 -14.65 -1.92
C ASP A 426 9.05 -14.59 -1.26
N SER A 427 9.09 -14.80 0.06
CA SER A 427 10.34 -14.91 0.82
C SER A 427 11.23 -13.66 0.79
N SER A 428 10.65 -12.49 0.47
CA SER A 428 11.35 -11.21 0.50
C SER A 428 11.58 -10.74 1.93
N LYS A 429 12.59 -9.87 2.12
CA LYS A 429 12.91 -9.25 3.41
C LYS A 429 12.79 -7.74 3.33
N ILE A 430 12.11 -7.14 4.30
CA ILE A 430 11.88 -5.71 4.39
C ILE A 430 12.33 -5.23 5.77
N TYR A 431 13.45 -4.51 5.86
CA TYR A 431 14.02 -4.16 7.15
C TYR A 431 14.75 -2.83 7.23
N ASN A 432 14.88 -2.26 8.44
CA ASN A 432 15.53 -0.97 8.67
C ASN A 432 14.96 0.22 7.86
N ASN A 433 13.74 0.12 7.33
CA ASN A 433 13.12 1.20 6.59
C ASN A 433 12.34 2.14 7.52
N ARG A 434 12.08 3.36 7.04
CA ARG A 434 11.18 4.33 7.65
C ARG A 434 9.95 4.52 6.77
N PHE A 435 8.77 4.33 7.34
CA PHE A 435 7.48 4.56 6.70
C PHE A 435 6.80 5.74 7.39
N GLU A 436 6.77 6.87 6.70
CA GLU A 436 6.26 8.13 7.19
C GLU A 436 5.35 8.76 6.11
N PRO A 437 4.27 8.06 5.72
CA PRO A 437 3.36 8.56 4.68
C PRO A 437 2.75 9.91 5.09
N LYS A 438 2.58 10.80 4.11
CA LYS A 438 1.69 11.94 4.25
C LYS A 438 0.24 11.45 4.42
N GLN A 439 -0.12 10.46 3.61
CA GLN A 439 -1.38 9.75 3.66
C GLN A 439 -1.20 8.32 3.15
N GLY A 440 -1.89 7.36 3.77
CA GLY A 440 -1.91 5.97 3.32
C GLY A 440 -1.28 4.97 4.28
N SER A 441 -0.97 3.79 3.75
CA SER A 441 -0.49 2.64 4.52
C SER A 441 1.00 2.36 4.32
N GLY A 442 1.58 1.60 5.25
CA GLY A 442 2.96 1.09 5.18
C GLY A 442 3.10 -0.01 4.14
N ILE A 443 2.97 -1.28 4.53
CA ILE A 443 3.30 -2.43 3.69
C ILE A 443 2.11 -3.37 3.52
N TYR A 444 1.95 -3.95 2.33
CA TYR A 444 1.17 -5.17 2.10
C TYR A 444 2.08 -6.36 1.82
N VAL A 445 1.98 -7.40 2.65
CA VAL A 445 2.79 -8.62 2.52
C VAL A 445 1.99 -9.79 1.96
N ALA A 446 2.67 -10.61 1.15
CA ALA A 446 2.09 -11.82 0.58
C ALA A 446 2.49 -13.05 1.39
N ARG A 447 3.68 -13.62 1.12
CA ARG A 447 4.06 -14.98 1.55
C ARG A 447 5.50 -15.08 1.99
N TYR A 448 5.71 -15.76 3.12
CA TYR A 448 7.03 -16.02 3.69
C TYR A 448 7.87 -14.75 3.87
N THR A 449 7.23 -13.58 3.86
CA THR A 449 7.88 -12.28 3.90
C THR A 449 8.28 -11.98 5.34
N GLU A 450 9.51 -11.51 5.52
CA GLU A 450 10.02 -11.10 6.81
C GLU A 450 10.08 -9.57 6.87
N VAL A 451 9.38 -8.96 7.84
CA VAL A 451 9.34 -7.51 8.04
C VAL A 451 9.86 -7.19 9.43
N PHE A 452 11.05 -6.58 9.51
CA PHE A 452 11.70 -6.38 10.80
C PHE A 452 12.55 -5.13 10.97
N ASN A 453 12.70 -4.66 12.20
CA ASN A 453 13.50 -3.46 12.52
C ASN A 453 13.10 -2.20 11.73
N ASN A 454 11.87 -2.12 11.24
CA ASN A 454 11.37 -0.93 10.56
C ASN A 454 10.74 0.05 11.56
N LEU A 455 10.64 1.30 11.14
CA LEU A 455 9.94 2.37 11.84
C LEU A 455 8.71 2.78 11.04
N PHE A 456 7.53 2.70 11.64
CA PHE A 456 6.27 3.12 11.03
C PHE A 456 5.66 4.28 11.80
N ARG A 457 5.22 5.32 11.10
CA ARG A 457 4.36 6.40 11.61
C ARG A 457 3.15 6.49 10.72
N ILE A 458 2.06 5.87 11.16
CA ILE A 458 0.82 5.78 10.37
C ILE A 458 -0.27 6.56 11.07
N GLU A 459 -1.06 7.27 10.28
CA GLU A 459 -2.21 8.02 10.77
C GLU A 459 -3.47 7.55 10.06
N THR A 460 -4.63 7.85 10.66
CA THR A 460 -5.88 7.78 9.91
C THR A 460 -5.82 8.71 8.70
N SER A 461 -6.48 8.30 7.62
CA SER A 461 -6.60 9.10 6.40
C SER A 461 -7.88 9.92 6.42
N ALA A 462 -7.86 11.06 5.73
CA ALA A 462 -9.06 11.79 5.33
C ALA A 462 -9.95 10.91 4.42
N PRO A 463 -11.22 11.27 4.21
CA PRO A 463 -12.08 10.68 3.19
C PRO A 463 -11.38 10.61 1.83
N THR A 464 -11.58 9.52 1.10
CA THR A 464 -11.03 9.29 -0.25
C THR A 464 -12.15 9.01 -1.24
N CYS A 465 -11.86 9.03 -2.54
CA CYS A 465 -12.88 8.79 -3.57
C CYS A 465 -13.65 7.48 -3.39
N GLU A 466 -12.97 6.41 -2.97
CA GLU A 466 -13.62 5.10 -2.82
C GLU A 466 -14.42 4.96 -1.53
N TYR A 467 -13.96 5.62 -0.46
CA TYR A 467 -14.47 5.44 0.90
C TYR A 467 -14.90 6.75 1.56
N GLY A 468 -15.38 7.71 0.77
CA GLY A 468 -15.76 9.05 1.24
C GLY A 468 -16.85 9.06 2.31
N ARG A 469 -17.78 8.11 2.26
CA ARG A 469 -18.90 7.95 3.21
C ARG A 469 -18.90 6.59 3.93
N GLY A 470 -17.78 5.88 3.88
CA GLY A 470 -17.64 4.52 4.43
C GLY A 470 -16.51 4.40 5.44
N GLY A 471 -16.14 3.16 5.76
CA GLY A 471 -14.95 2.91 6.56
C GLY A 471 -13.69 2.81 5.70
N TYR A 472 -12.71 3.68 5.92
CA TYR A 472 -11.38 3.57 5.32
C TYR A 472 -10.30 3.26 6.36
N SER A 473 -9.42 2.31 6.05
CA SER A 473 -8.35 1.88 6.95
C SER A 473 -6.97 2.10 6.37
N THR A 474 -6.10 2.71 7.17
CA THR A 474 -4.65 2.63 7.01
C THR A 474 -4.06 1.57 7.93
N ALA A 475 -2.89 1.02 7.58
CA ALA A 475 -2.17 0.09 8.45
C ALA A 475 -0.65 0.19 8.27
N ALA A 476 0.11 -0.11 9.33
CA ALA A 476 1.57 -0.22 9.20
C ALA A 476 1.95 -1.47 8.39
N VAL A 477 1.38 -2.63 8.74
CA VAL A 477 1.53 -3.87 7.98
C VAL A 477 0.17 -4.51 7.78
N ARG A 478 -0.17 -4.84 6.53
CA ARG A 478 -1.35 -5.63 6.19
C ARG A 478 -0.96 -6.99 5.65
N LEU A 479 -1.61 -8.03 6.20
CA LEU A 479 -1.61 -9.39 5.69
C LEU A 479 -3.01 -9.67 5.14
N GLY A 480 -3.11 -10.09 3.89
CA GLY A 480 -4.37 -10.37 3.25
C GLY A 480 -4.24 -11.51 2.25
N ASP A 481 -5.25 -12.37 2.16
CA ASP A 481 -5.26 -13.46 1.19
C ASP A 481 -6.60 -13.67 0.47
N TYR A 482 -7.55 -12.74 0.66
CA TYR A 482 -8.86 -12.75 0.01
C TYR A 482 -9.56 -14.10 0.13
N ASN A 483 -9.61 -14.65 1.35
CA ASN A 483 -10.26 -15.91 1.66
C ASN A 483 -9.57 -17.14 1.01
N ALA A 484 -8.28 -17.05 0.70
CA ALA A 484 -7.53 -18.18 0.18
C ALA A 484 -7.58 -19.39 1.15
N LEU A 485 -7.78 -20.58 0.59
CA LEU A 485 -7.77 -21.82 1.36
C LEU A 485 -6.33 -22.23 1.72
N PRO A 486 -6.15 -23.03 2.78
CA PRO A 486 -4.86 -23.66 3.08
C PRO A 486 -4.23 -24.34 1.86
N GLY A 487 -2.95 -24.04 1.62
CA GLY A 487 -2.20 -24.58 0.48
C GLY A 487 -2.37 -23.82 -0.84
N SER A 488 -3.26 -22.83 -0.92
CA SER A 488 -3.44 -22.00 -2.11
C SER A 488 -2.16 -21.23 -2.48
N PRO A 489 -1.87 -21.02 -3.78
CA PRO A 489 -0.81 -20.11 -4.23
C PRO A 489 -1.04 -18.64 -3.79
N ASN A 490 -2.28 -18.27 -3.49
CA ASN A 490 -2.65 -16.92 -3.04
C ASN A 490 -2.73 -16.79 -1.51
N ALA A 491 -2.51 -17.87 -0.76
CA ALA A 491 -2.54 -17.85 0.71
C ALA A 491 -1.44 -16.96 1.28
N SER A 492 -1.77 -16.14 2.29
CA SER A 492 -0.79 -15.38 3.07
C SER A 492 -0.31 -16.25 4.23
N VAL A 493 0.92 -16.76 4.13
CA VAL A 493 1.44 -17.81 5.01
C VAL A 493 2.92 -17.62 5.29
N GLY A 494 3.33 -17.98 6.51
CA GLY A 494 4.71 -18.02 6.99
C GLY A 494 5.37 -16.65 7.09
N ASN A 495 4.59 -15.57 7.06
CA ASN A 495 5.11 -14.23 7.23
C ASN A 495 5.57 -14.03 8.69
N ARG A 496 6.65 -13.26 8.87
CA ARG A 496 7.25 -12.98 10.19
C ARG A 496 7.43 -11.48 10.35
N ILE A 497 6.68 -10.88 11.27
CA ILE A 497 6.64 -9.43 11.51
C ILE A 497 7.20 -9.15 12.90
N HIS A 498 8.44 -8.66 13.01
CA HIS A 498 9.11 -8.59 14.31
C HIS A 498 10.10 -7.45 14.52
N GLY A 499 10.37 -7.08 15.76
CA GLY A 499 11.36 -6.04 16.08
C GLY A 499 11.03 -4.64 15.52
N ASN A 500 9.81 -4.41 15.02
CA ASN A 500 9.43 -3.13 14.43
C ASN A 500 8.99 -2.14 15.52
N LYS A 501 9.19 -0.84 15.24
CA LYS A 501 8.62 0.27 16.01
C LYS A 501 7.45 0.86 15.23
N ILE A 502 6.25 0.79 15.78
CA ILE A 502 5.01 1.20 15.11
C ILE A 502 4.32 2.28 15.93
N TYR A 503 4.13 3.45 15.34
CA TYR A 503 3.39 4.56 15.94
C TYR A 503 2.12 4.80 15.13
N ILE A 504 0.97 4.65 15.78
CA ILE A 504 -0.36 4.90 15.21
C ILE A 504 -0.95 6.14 15.86
N THR A 505 -1.26 7.15 15.06
CA THR A 505 -2.04 8.33 15.49
C THR A 505 -3.41 8.28 14.84
N ALA A 506 -4.43 7.91 15.61
CA ALA A 506 -5.78 7.82 15.10
C ALA A 506 -6.54 9.14 15.33
N LYS A 507 -6.57 9.97 14.28
CA LYS A 507 -7.25 11.26 14.20
C LYS A 507 -8.68 11.11 13.71
N ASN A 508 -9.59 11.92 14.25
CA ASN A 508 -10.97 11.99 13.79
C ASN A 508 -11.13 12.92 12.59
N TYR A 509 -12.03 12.54 11.69
CA TYR A 509 -12.55 13.36 10.61
C TYR A 509 -14.06 13.44 10.82
N PRO A 510 -14.57 14.54 11.42
CA PRO A 510 -15.98 14.66 11.79
C PRO A 510 -16.89 14.49 10.58
N ASP A 511 -16.53 15.13 9.48
CA ASP A 511 -17.31 15.16 8.25
C ASP A 511 -16.69 14.27 7.15
N PRO A 512 -17.53 13.65 6.30
CA PRO A 512 -18.98 13.53 6.48
C PRO A 512 -19.32 12.59 7.67
N GLU A 513 -20.52 12.73 8.25
CA GLU A 513 -20.91 12.02 9.49
C GLU A 513 -20.75 10.49 9.36
N GLU A 514 -21.00 9.96 8.16
CA GLU A 514 -20.96 8.53 7.82
C GLU A 514 -19.53 7.99 7.69
N PHE A 515 -18.53 8.85 7.45
CA PHE A 515 -17.15 8.42 7.27
C PHE A 515 -16.56 7.87 8.57
N ILE A 516 -15.99 6.67 8.53
CA ILE A 516 -15.34 6.04 9.68
C ILE A 516 -13.84 5.93 9.41
N PRO A 517 -13.02 6.88 9.90
CA PRO A 517 -11.57 6.76 9.82
C PRO A 517 -11.05 5.61 10.68
N MET A 518 -10.12 4.83 10.12
CA MET A 518 -9.50 3.71 10.81
C MET A 518 -8.00 3.66 10.58
N SER A 519 -7.26 3.25 11.61
CA SER A 519 -5.81 3.03 11.49
C SER A 519 -5.34 1.92 12.42
N TRP A 520 -4.47 1.04 11.93
CA TRP A 520 -4.06 -0.17 12.63
C TRP A 520 -2.54 -0.33 12.66
N GLY A 521 -2.01 -0.94 13.74
CA GLY A 521 -0.64 -1.44 13.72
C GLY A 521 -0.50 -2.55 12.70
N ILE A 522 -1.07 -3.71 13.02
CA ILE A 522 -1.12 -4.88 12.14
C ILE A 522 -2.56 -5.14 11.74
N TYR A 523 -2.83 -5.12 10.43
CA TYR A 523 -4.09 -5.57 9.86
C TYR A 523 -3.90 -7.01 9.38
N TYR A 524 -4.39 -7.96 10.15
CA TYR A 524 -4.38 -9.39 9.84
C TYR A 524 -5.71 -9.82 9.22
N SER A 525 -5.68 -10.23 7.95
CA SER A 525 -6.84 -10.67 7.17
C SER A 525 -6.50 -11.90 6.34
N ALA A 526 -5.89 -12.90 7.00
CA ALA A 526 -5.38 -14.10 6.35
C ALA A 526 -5.91 -15.36 7.05
N ARG A 527 -6.24 -16.37 6.26
CA ARG A 527 -6.72 -17.68 6.74
C ARG A 527 -6.03 -18.87 6.08
N GLY A 528 -5.26 -18.64 5.01
CA GLY A 528 -4.63 -19.70 4.23
C GLY A 528 -3.37 -20.31 4.87
N GLY A 529 -2.89 -19.77 5.99
CA GLY A 529 -1.79 -20.37 6.74
C GLY A 529 -1.34 -19.56 7.95
N GLU A 530 -0.42 -20.14 8.73
CA GLU A 530 0.10 -19.56 9.96
C GLU A 530 1.04 -18.39 9.68
N ASN A 531 0.96 -17.32 10.49
CA ASN A 531 1.85 -16.17 10.41
C ASN A 531 2.22 -15.70 11.83
N TYR A 532 3.33 -14.98 11.96
CA TYR A 532 3.92 -14.66 13.26
C TYR A 532 4.16 -13.16 13.41
N VAL A 533 3.64 -12.59 14.50
CA VAL A 533 3.78 -11.18 14.85
C VAL A 533 4.36 -11.09 16.27
N TYR A 534 5.64 -10.74 16.40
CA TYR A 534 6.30 -10.82 17.70
C TYR A 534 7.36 -9.75 17.95
N GLU A 535 7.66 -9.46 19.21
CA GLU A 535 8.73 -8.54 19.60
C GLU A 535 8.63 -7.14 18.97
N ASN A 536 7.43 -6.70 18.58
CA ASN A 536 7.21 -5.34 18.09
C ASN A 536 6.92 -4.39 19.26
N ASP A 537 7.36 -3.14 19.12
CA ASP A 537 6.99 -2.02 19.99
C ASP A 537 5.94 -1.17 19.28
N ILE A 538 4.71 -1.18 19.78
CA ILE A 538 3.54 -0.58 19.14
C ILE A 538 2.93 0.46 20.06
N THR A 539 2.92 1.73 19.63
CA THR A 539 2.20 2.81 20.30
C THR A 539 0.96 3.17 19.51
N VAL A 540 -0.21 3.14 20.16
CA VAL A 540 -1.50 3.53 19.56
C VAL A 540 -2.12 4.66 20.36
N ASN A 541 -2.23 5.82 19.73
CA ASN A 541 -2.85 7.01 20.30
C ASN A 541 -4.12 7.39 19.52
N LYS A 542 -5.29 7.11 20.08
CA LYS A 542 -6.56 7.69 19.60
C LYS A 542 -6.69 9.09 20.19
N THR A 543 -6.57 10.12 19.36
CA THR A 543 -6.44 11.51 19.83
C THR A 543 -7.67 12.02 20.56
N ASP A 544 -8.85 11.53 20.16
CA ASP A 544 -10.10 11.70 20.87
C ASP A 544 -10.76 10.33 21.07
N THR A 545 -10.70 9.79 22.28
CA THR A 545 -11.21 8.46 22.59
C THR A 545 -12.73 8.33 22.44
N SER A 546 -13.47 9.44 22.47
CA SER A 546 -14.93 9.48 22.30
C SER A 546 -15.39 9.48 20.85
N SER A 547 -14.50 9.84 19.92
CA SER A 547 -14.81 9.93 18.49
C SER A 547 -15.17 8.57 17.84
N LYS A 548 -15.75 8.63 16.64
CA LYS A 548 -16.08 7.47 15.79
C LYS A 548 -14.87 6.70 15.23
N VAL A 549 -13.65 7.25 15.36
CA VAL A 549 -12.41 6.62 14.88
C VAL A 549 -12.22 5.24 15.49
N LEU A 550 -11.79 4.28 14.67
CA LEU A 550 -11.48 2.93 15.12
C LEU A 550 -9.98 2.65 14.97
N THR A 551 -9.36 2.16 16.03
CA THR A 551 -7.93 1.81 16.02
C THR A 551 -7.62 0.75 17.07
N ALA A 552 -6.52 0.04 16.86
CA ALA A 552 -5.96 -0.98 17.72
C ALA A 552 -4.53 -1.30 17.25
N ALA A 553 -3.72 -1.94 18.11
CA ALA A 553 -2.42 -2.46 17.69
C ALA A 553 -2.62 -3.64 16.73
N PHE A 554 -3.57 -4.53 17.03
CA PHE A 554 -3.91 -5.68 16.19
C PHE A 554 -5.37 -5.63 15.73
N TYR A 555 -5.57 -5.72 14.42
CA TYR A 555 -6.88 -5.90 13.80
C TYR A 555 -6.92 -7.28 13.17
N ILE A 556 -7.68 -8.21 13.76
CA ILE A 556 -7.62 -9.64 13.43
C ILE A 556 -8.96 -10.10 12.86
N CYS A 557 -8.97 -10.38 11.56
CA CYS A 557 -10.07 -10.97 10.80
C CYS A 557 -9.51 -11.96 9.77
N GLY A 558 -10.36 -12.50 8.89
CA GLY A 558 -9.97 -13.48 7.87
C GLY A 558 -10.95 -14.64 7.72
N GLY A 559 -12.02 -14.67 8.49
CA GLY A 559 -13.05 -15.70 8.47
C GLY A 559 -12.92 -16.69 9.63
N PRO A 560 -14.02 -17.34 10.03
CA PRO A 560 -14.07 -18.17 11.23
C PRO A 560 -13.46 -19.58 11.05
N GLU A 561 -12.66 -19.80 10.00
CA GLU A 561 -12.08 -21.10 9.65
C GLU A 561 -10.57 -21.02 9.43
N TYR A 562 -9.91 -22.17 9.59
CA TYR A 562 -8.49 -22.43 9.30
C TYR A 562 -7.46 -21.81 10.24
N PHE A 563 -6.83 -20.68 9.91
CA PHE A 563 -5.66 -20.17 10.63
C PHE A 563 -5.88 -18.72 11.09
N GLY A 564 -5.29 -18.36 12.24
CA GLY A 564 -5.50 -17.05 12.87
C GLY A 564 -4.26 -16.24 13.19
N GLY A 565 -3.07 -16.81 13.04
CA GLY A 565 -1.81 -16.16 13.37
C GLY A 565 -1.47 -16.22 14.86
N GLN A 566 -0.17 -16.04 15.15
CA GLN A 566 0.38 -15.94 16.50
C GLN A 566 0.90 -14.52 16.78
N PHE A 567 0.48 -13.95 17.89
CA PHE A 567 0.80 -12.59 18.33
C PHE A 567 1.44 -12.61 19.71
N TYR A 568 2.76 -12.48 19.80
CA TYR A 568 3.45 -12.72 21.07
C TYR A 568 4.67 -11.85 21.37
N ASN A 569 5.00 -11.68 22.66
CA ASN A 569 6.14 -10.89 23.11
C ASN A 569 6.14 -9.43 22.59
N ASN A 570 4.99 -8.88 22.17
CA ASN A 570 4.90 -7.50 21.74
C ASN A 570 4.73 -6.56 22.94
N HIS A 571 5.29 -5.36 22.84
CA HIS A 571 5.09 -4.27 23.78
C HIS A 571 4.10 -3.28 23.17
N ILE A 572 2.97 -3.06 23.83
CA ILE A 572 1.87 -2.26 23.28
C ILE A 572 1.55 -1.12 24.24
N THR A 573 1.79 0.12 23.85
CA THR A 573 1.36 1.30 24.59
C THR A 573 0.09 1.88 23.96
N THR A 574 -1.03 1.95 24.66
CA THR A 574 -2.30 2.36 24.04
C THR A 574 -3.32 3.00 25.00
N ASN A 575 -4.20 3.86 24.48
CA ASN A 575 -5.37 4.39 25.18
C ASN A 575 -6.71 3.75 24.76
N VAL A 576 -6.68 2.66 23.99
CA VAL A 576 -7.85 1.90 23.51
C VAL A 576 -7.57 0.40 23.65
N PRO A 577 -8.54 -0.51 23.39
CA PRO A 577 -8.24 -1.95 23.36
C PRO A 577 -7.06 -2.27 22.43
N ALA A 578 -6.13 -3.09 22.89
CA ALA A 578 -4.91 -3.42 22.16
C ALA A 578 -5.18 -4.24 20.89
N ALA A 579 -6.26 -5.02 20.87
CA ALA A 579 -6.66 -5.80 19.71
C ALA A 579 -8.18 -5.78 19.50
N TRP A 580 -8.60 -5.87 18.24
CA TRP A 580 -9.97 -6.17 17.83
C TRP A 580 -9.99 -7.44 16.99
N ILE A 581 -10.62 -8.48 17.52
CA ILE A 581 -10.70 -9.83 16.96
C ILE A 581 -12.11 -10.10 16.46
N ALA A 582 -12.24 -10.76 15.31
CA ALA A 582 -13.54 -10.99 14.65
C ALA A 582 -14.29 -9.67 14.45
N SER A 583 -13.65 -8.78 13.71
CA SER A 583 -14.07 -7.40 13.52
C SER A 583 -15.10 -7.26 12.40
N LYS A 584 -15.56 -6.04 12.08
CA LYS A 584 -16.56 -5.78 11.02
C LYS A 584 -16.19 -6.29 9.61
N TYR A 585 -14.95 -6.70 9.37
CA TYR A 585 -14.50 -7.30 8.09
C TYR A 585 -14.56 -8.84 8.09
N GLY A 586 -15.11 -9.45 9.14
CA GLY A 586 -15.38 -10.89 9.20
C GLY A 586 -14.84 -11.55 10.46
N GLY A 587 -15.15 -12.84 10.60
CA GLY A 587 -14.71 -13.67 11.73
C GLY A 587 -13.18 -13.82 11.84
N ALA A 588 -12.77 -14.47 12.92
CA ALA A 588 -11.38 -14.86 13.15
C ALA A 588 -11.36 -16.26 13.76
N SER A 589 -10.35 -17.06 13.48
CA SER A 589 -10.25 -18.39 14.08
C SER A 589 -8.83 -18.81 14.40
N ASN A 590 -8.65 -19.65 15.42
CA ASN A 590 -7.37 -20.26 15.78
C ASN A 590 -6.21 -19.24 15.93
N SER A 591 -6.54 -18.01 16.38
CA SER A 591 -5.54 -16.99 16.72
C SER A 591 -5.03 -17.22 18.14
N GLU A 592 -3.72 -17.08 18.33
CA GLU A 592 -3.09 -17.15 19.63
C GLU A 592 -2.43 -15.82 20.00
N ILE A 593 -2.79 -15.27 21.16
CA ILE A 593 -2.30 -13.98 21.64
C ILE A 593 -1.66 -14.20 23.01
N TYR A 594 -0.34 -14.12 23.11
CA TYR A 594 0.35 -14.52 24.34
C TYR A 594 1.60 -13.75 24.70
N ASN A 595 1.91 -13.65 25.99
CA ASN A 595 3.12 -12.98 26.51
C ASN A 595 3.30 -11.52 26.04
N ASN A 596 2.24 -10.86 25.59
CA ASN A 596 2.31 -9.44 25.25
C ASN A 596 2.25 -8.60 26.53
N THR A 597 2.95 -7.47 26.54
CA THR A 597 2.89 -6.49 27.63
C THR A 597 2.16 -5.24 27.14
N ILE A 598 1.03 -4.92 27.77
CA ILE A 598 0.20 -3.77 27.44
C ILE A 598 0.37 -2.67 28.51
N PHE A 599 0.79 -1.50 28.06
CA PHE A 599 0.94 -0.28 28.84
C PHE A 599 -0.19 0.70 28.52
N PRO A 600 -0.94 1.17 29.52
CA PRO A 600 -1.91 2.24 29.31
C PRO A 600 -1.19 3.56 28.97
N LEU A 601 -1.61 4.21 27.90
CA LEU A 601 -1.18 5.57 27.57
C LEU A 601 -1.95 6.56 28.45
N ALA A 602 -1.22 7.43 29.17
CA ALA A 602 -1.79 8.48 30.03
C ALA A 602 -2.87 7.98 31.02
N ASP A 603 -2.62 6.85 31.69
CA ASP A 603 -3.53 6.21 32.67
C ASP A 603 -4.91 5.81 32.13
N ALA A 604 -5.06 5.70 30.79
CA ALA A 604 -6.31 5.33 30.14
C ALA A 604 -6.86 4.00 30.66
N ARG A 605 -8.18 3.92 30.87
CA ARG A 605 -8.88 2.70 31.30
C ARG A 605 -9.65 2.11 30.13
N PHE A 606 -9.36 0.87 29.78
CA PHE A 606 -10.00 0.15 28.67
C PHE A 606 -10.05 -1.34 28.97
N LYS A 607 -10.97 -2.05 28.31
CA LYS A 607 -10.93 -3.51 28.25
C LYS A 607 -9.79 -3.91 27.31
N THR A 608 -8.95 -4.84 27.75
CA THR A 608 -7.69 -5.22 27.09
C THR A 608 -7.89 -5.54 25.61
N PHE A 609 -8.87 -6.39 25.29
CA PHE A 609 -9.18 -6.78 23.92
C PHE A 609 -10.68 -6.68 23.63
N ARG A 610 -11.01 -6.47 22.35
CA ARG A 610 -12.38 -6.49 21.83
C ARG A 610 -12.59 -7.72 20.95
N ILE A 611 -13.73 -8.38 21.09
CA ILE A 611 -14.15 -9.55 20.31
C ILE A 611 -15.54 -9.26 19.71
N GLY A 612 -15.67 -9.46 18.41
CA GLY A 612 -16.93 -9.37 17.68
C GLY A 612 -17.32 -7.97 17.22
N SER A 613 -18.39 -7.91 16.44
CA SER A 613 -18.97 -6.67 15.92
C SER A 613 -20.48 -6.82 15.76
N MET A 614 -21.24 -6.08 16.55
CA MET A 614 -22.71 -6.05 16.44
C MET A 614 -23.13 -5.69 15.00
N GLY A 615 -24.19 -6.34 14.50
CA GLY A 615 -24.70 -6.15 13.14
C GLY A 615 -23.99 -6.96 12.06
N CYS A 616 -23.07 -7.85 12.40
CA CYS A 616 -22.41 -8.75 11.47
C CYS A 616 -22.40 -10.18 12.03
N ASP A 617 -23.30 -11.03 11.56
CA ASP A 617 -23.50 -12.38 12.11
C ASP A 617 -22.27 -13.28 11.94
N GLU A 618 -21.49 -13.07 10.87
CA GLU A 618 -20.25 -13.82 10.60
C GLU A 618 -19.02 -13.29 11.34
N CYS A 619 -19.14 -12.18 12.05
CA CYS A 619 -18.06 -11.56 12.82
C CYS A 619 -17.85 -12.29 14.17
N VAL A 620 -17.60 -13.60 14.08
CA VAL A 620 -17.40 -14.49 15.23
C VAL A 620 -15.94 -14.92 15.37
N ALA A 621 -15.44 -14.90 16.61
CA ALA A 621 -14.18 -15.52 16.98
C ALA A 621 -14.38 -17.01 17.27
N LYS A 622 -13.55 -17.88 16.70
CA LYS A 622 -13.56 -19.33 16.96
C LYS A 622 -12.19 -19.82 17.43
N ASN A 623 -12.15 -20.56 18.54
CA ASN A 623 -10.92 -21.14 19.10
C ASN A 623 -9.79 -20.12 19.32
N VAL A 624 -10.12 -18.89 19.74
CA VAL A 624 -9.11 -17.87 20.05
C VAL A 624 -8.53 -18.12 21.43
N VAL A 625 -7.21 -18.03 21.58
CA VAL A 625 -6.54 -18.31 22.85
C VAL A 625 -5.73 -17.12 23.33
N PHE A 626 -5.96 -16.73 24.59
CA PHE A 626 -5.17 -15.74 25.30
C PHE A 626 -4.32 -16.43 26.35
N ARG A 627 -3.01 -16.19 26.38
CA ARG A 627 -2.11 -16.77 27.40
C ARG A 627 -1.18 -15.73 27.98
N SER A 628 -1.10 -15.62 29.31
CA SER A 628 0.01 -14.91 29.96
C SER A 628 0.24 -13.45 29.48
N ASN A 629 -0.81 -12.75 29.02
CA ASN A 629 -0.68 -11.34 28.63
C ASN A 629 -0.67 -10.45 29.89
N THR A 630 0.27 -9.52 29.96
CA THR A 630 0.45 -8.63 31.11
C THR A 630 -0.14 -7.26 30.81
N ILE A 631 -0.99 -6.74 31.70
CA ILE A 631 -1.53 -5.37 31.60
C ILE A 631 -1.01 -4.57 32.78
N VAL A 632 -0.19 -3.57 32.51
CA VAL A 632 0.44 -2.77 33.57
C VAL A 632 -0.61 -1.87 34.22
N GLY A 633 -0.76 -2.00 35.54
CA GLY A 633 -1.67 -1.17 36.35
C GLY A 633 -3.17 -1.50 36.22
N GLN A 634 -3.54 -2.56 35.50
CA GLN A 634 -4.94 -2.98 35.33
C GLN A 634 -5.08 -4.51 35.27
N LYS A 635 -6.31 -5.02 35.43
CA LYS A 635 -6.62 -6.44 35.23
C LYS A 635 -6.89 -6.73 33.76
N PHE A 636 -6.61 -7.97 33.34
CA PHE A 636 -7.05 -8.48 32.04
C PHE A 636 -8.58 -8.42 31.93
N ALA A 637 -9.10 -7.89 30.82
CA ALA A 637 -10.54 -7.82 30.58
C ALA A 637 -10.88 -7.86 29.09
N LEU A 638 -12.05 -8.40 28.75
CA LEU A 638 -12.53 -8.51 27.37
C LEU A 638 -13.84 -7.72 27.16
N ALA A 639 -13.92 -7.03 26.03
CA ALA A 639 -15.17 -6.48 25.49
C ALA A 639 -15.69 -7.45 24.44
N VAL A 640 -16.76 -8.19 24.74
CA VAL A 640 -17.25 -9.30 23.91
C VAL A 640 -18.71 -9.03 23.57
N THR A 641 -19.09 -9.20 22.31
CA THR A 641 -20.50 -9.16 21.87
C THR A 641 -21.22 -10.48 22.20
N ASP A 642 -22.54 -10.48 22.19
CA ASP A 642 -23.35 -11.65 22.55
C ASP A 642 -23.45 -12.72 21.43
N GLN A 643 -22.57 -12.65 20.42
CA GLN A 643 -22.52 -13.61 19.33
C GLN A 643 -21.88 -14.94 19.78
N ASP A 644 -22.00 -15.98 18.95
CA ASP A 644 -21.51 -17.33 19.25
C ASP A 644 -19.98 -17.46 19.15
N HIS A 645 -19.27 -16.83 20.08
CA HIS A 645 -17.80 -16.84 20.13
C HIS A 645 -17.27 -18.09 20.85
N SER A 646 -16.11 -18.58 20.43
CA SER A 646 -15.33 -19.54 21.22
C SER A 646 -13.90 -19.07 21.48
N PHE A 647 -13.52 -19.05 22.75
CA PHE A 647 -12.20 -18.60 23.18
C PHE A 647 -11.84 -19.09 24.60
N ALA A 648 -10.55 -19.04 24.93
CA ALA A 648 -10.05 -19.47 26.23
C ALA A 648 -8.96 -18.52 26.75
N VAL A 649 -8.92 -18.35 28.07
CA VAL A 649 -7.92 -17.54 28.78
C VAL A 649 -7.10 -18.46 29.68
N TYR A 650 -5.77 -18.43 29.53
CA TYR A 650 -4.82 -19.25 30.27
C TYR A 650 -3.79 -18.39 31.00
N TRP A 651 -3.35 -18.91 32.14
CA TRP A 651 -2.31 -18.32 32.96
C TRP A 651 -1.33 -19.38 33.44
N VAL A 652 -0.09 -18.95 33.67
CA VAL A 652 0.95 -19.78 34.26
C VAL A 652 0.87 -19.71 35.78
N LEU A 653 0.79 -20.88 36.41
CA LEU A 653 0.92 -21.08 37.85
C LEU A 653 2.26 -21.74 38.14
N LYS A 654 3.12 -21.03 38.87
CA LYS A 654 4.37 -21.55 39.42
C LYS A 654 4.14 -21.96 40.88
N ILE A 655 4.41 -23.21 41.19
CA ILE A 655 4.28 -23.78 42.53
C ILE A 655 5.68 -24.13 42.99
N LYS A 656 6.10 -23.55 44.11
CA LYS A 656 7.30 -23.95 44.83
C LYS A 656 6.88 -24.71 46.08
N VAL A 657 7.34 -25.95 46.22
CA VAL A 657 7.16 -26.75 47.42
C VAL A 657 8.46 -26.71 48.20
N ALA A 658 8.38 -26.22 49.43
CA ALA A 658 9.49 -26.23 50.37
C ALA A 658 9.07 -26.98 51.63
N ASP A 659 10.02 -27.49 52.40
CA ASP A 659 9.75 -27.98 53.74
C ASP A 659 9.60 -26.81 54.73
N THR A 660 9.42 -27.15 56.00
CA THR A 660 9.32 -26.18 57.09
C THR A 660 10.60 -25.37 57.32
N GLU A 661 11.75 -25.87 56.84
CA GLU A 661 13.04 -25.18 56.91
C GLU A 661 13.31 -24.32 55.66
N GLY A 662 12.40 -24.35 54.68
CA GLY A 662 12.48 -23.59 53.44
C GLY A 662 13.30 -24.29 52.34
N PHE A 663 13.73 -25.53 52.54
CA PHE A 663 14.44 -26.31 51.52
C PHE A 663 13.46 -26.86 50.49
N PRO A 664 13.82 -26.88 49.20
CA PRO A 664 12.95 -27.38 48.15
C PRO A 664 12.64 -28.88 48.31
N VAL A 665 11.36 -29.26 48.21
CA VAL A 665 10.94 -30.66 48.27
C VAL A 665 10.87 -31.21 46.86
N LYS A 666 11.90 -31.96 46.48
CA LYS A 666 11.97 -32.69 45.21
C LYS A 666 10.92 -33.80 45.13
N ASN A 667 10.37 -34.04 43.95
CA ASN A 667 9.44 -35.14 43.66
C ASN A 667 8.18 -35.17 44.54
N ALA A 668 7.78 -34.02 45.10
CA ALA A 668 6.56 -33.90 45.89
C ALA A 668 5.35 -34.15 45.00
N ASP A 669 4.41 -35.00 45.44
CA ASP A 669 3.16 -35.25 44.73
C ASP A 669 2.26 -34.01 44.78
N VAL A 670 1.97 -33.42 43.61
CA VAL A 670 1.09 -32.27 43.46
C VAL A 670 -0.15 -32.67 42.68
N THR A 671 -1.33 -32.43 43.28
CA THR A 671 -2.64 -32.57 42.61
C THR A 671 -3.29 -31.20 42.50
N ILE A 672 -3.71 -30.82 41.30
CA ILE A 672 -4.43 -29.56 41.05
C ILE A 672 -5.88 -29.88 40.67
N LEU A 673 -6.81 -29.24 41.35
CA LEU A 673 -8.26 -29.40 41.20
C LEU A 673 -8.88 -28.09 40.70
N ASP A 674 -9.79 -28.15 39.73
CA ASP A 674 -10.57 -26.98 39.30
C ASP A 674 -11.62 -26.57 40.36
N ASN A 675 -12.34 -25.48 40.12
CA ASN A 675 -13.41 -24.97 41.00
C ASN A 675 -14.60 -25.93 41.22
N ARG A 676 -14.65 -27.07 40.53
CA ARG A 676 -15.64 -28.14 40.72
C ARG A 676 -15.01 -29.39 41.37
N ASN A 677 -13.81 -29.25 41.93
CA ASN A 677 -13.00 -30.32 42.51
C ASN A 677 -12.61 -31.41 41.50
N ALA A 678 -12.67 -31.14 40.19
CA ALA A 678 -12.22 -32.08 39.18
C ALA A 678 -10.69 -32.00 39.06
N VAL A 679 -10.02 -33.15 39.07
CA VAL A 679 -8.56 -33.23 38.88
C VAL A 679 -8.20 -32.70 37.50
N THR A 680 -7.47 -31.58 37.46
CA THR A 680 -6.93 -30.99 36.23
C THR A 680 -5.54 -31.51 35.93
N LEU A 681 -4.71 -31.71 36.96
CA LEU A 681 -3.34 -32.22 36.82
C LEU A 681 -2.94 -33.04 38.06
N LYS A 682 -2.20 -34.13 37.83
CA LYS A 682 -1.45 -34.87 38.86
C LYS A 682 -0.03 -35.06 38.36
N THR A 683 0.94 -34.51 39.08
CA THR A 683 2.34 -34.57 38.69
C THR A 683 3.24 -34.43 39.93
N LYS A 684 4.56 -34.40 39.73
CA LYS A 684 5.55 -34.19 40.77
C LYS A 684 6.34 -32.90 40.55
N THR A 685 6.89 -32.33 41.62
CA THR A 685 7.88 -31.24 41.52
C THR A 685 9.21 -31.74 40.94
N ASP A 686 9.96 -30.83 40.32
CA ASP A 686 11.31 -31.07 39.82
C ASP A 686 12.36 -31.19 40.94
N GLU A 687 13.65 -31.26 40.58
CA GLU A 687 14.75 -31.37 41.54
C GLU A 687 14.89 -30.16 42.48
N ASN A 688 14.34 -29.02 42.08
CA ASN A 688 14.38 -27.77 42.81
C ASN A 688 13.05 -27.50 43.55
N GLY A 689 12.17 -28.51 43.65
CA GLY A 689 10.87 -28.37 44.30
C GLY A 689 9.88 -27.49 43.54
N ASN A 690 10.12 -27.24 42.24
CA ASN A 690 9.27 -26.38 41.43
C ASN A 690 8.32 -27.20 40.53
N LEU A 691 7.16 -26.63 40.26
CA LEU A 691 6.24 -27.06 39.22
C LEU A 691 5.71 -25.82 38.50
N THR A 692 5.84 -25.79 37.17
CA THR A 692 5.23 -24.76 36.33
C THR A 692 4.16 -25.41 35.46
N VAL A 693 2.94 -24.89 35.52
CA VAL A 693 1.80 -25.40 34.74
C VAL A 693 1.02 -24.24 34.17
N GLU A 694 0.51 -24.40 32.95
CA GLU A 694 -0.47 -23.50 32.36
C GLU A 694 -1.89 -24.06 32.57
N LEU A 695 -2.79 -23.24 33.09
CA LEU A 695 -4.15 -23.64 33.43
C LEU A 695 -5.16 -22.60 32.91
N PRO A 696 -6.34 -23.00 32.44
CA PRO A 696 -7.37 -22.07 32.00
C PRO A 696 -7.97 -21.31 33.19
N GLU A 697 -8.12 -19.99 33.10
CA GLU A 697 -9.02 -19.26 34.01
C GLU A 697 -10.47 -19.62 33.69
N TYR A 698 -10.82 -19.53 32.42
CA TYR A 698 -12.12 -19.91 31.88
C TYR A 698 -12.06 -20.17 30.37
N THR A 699 -13.08 -20.88 29.88
CA THR A 699 -13.36 -21.09 28.45
C THR A 699 -14.76 -20.60 28.13
N VAL A 700 -14.96 -20.13 26.90
CA VAL A 700 -16.26 -19.70 26.37
C VAL A 700 -16.55 -20.50 25.11
N GLU A 701 -17.75 -21.06 25.03
CA GLU A 701 -18.32 -21.73 23.87
C GLU A 701 -19.75 -21.23 23.67
N GLY A 702 -19.91 -20.27 22.76
CA GLY A 702 -21.14 -19.52 22.58
C GLY A 702 -21.55 -18.76 23.84
N THR A 703 -22.78 -18.99 24.30
CA THR A 703 -23.29 -18.39 25.53
C THR A 703 -22.78 -19.07 26.80
N LYS A 704 -22.07 -20.20 26.68
CA LYS A 704 -21.61 -20.98 27.84
C LYS A 704 -20.21 -20.55 28.25
N LYS A 705 -20.10 -19.89 29.40
CA LYS A 705 -18.83 -19.61 30.07
C LYS A 705 -18.56 -20.67 31.15
N LYS A 706 -17.48 -21.43 30.99
CA LYS A 706 -17.00 -22.38 31.99
C LYS A 706 -15.77 -21.79 32.69
N VAL A 707 -15.95 -21.34 33.92
CA VAL A 707 -14.86 -20.88 34.77
C VAL A 707 -14.21 -22.09 35.44
N SER A 708 -12.88 -22.16 35.45
CA SER A 708 -12.09 -23.21 36.11
C SER A 708 -11.36 -22.72 37.36
N SER A 709 -11.04 -21.42 37.42
CA SER A 709 -10.54 -20.73 38.62
C SER A 709 -11.65 -20.53 39.68
N PRO A 710 -11.35 -20.50 41.00
CA PRO A 710 -10.04 -20.74 41.61
C PRO A 710 -9.65 -22.23 41.57
N TYR A 711 -8.34 -22.49 41.65
CA TYR A 711 -7.77 -23.83 41.69
C TYR A 711 -7.40 -24.24 43.12
N THR A 712 -7.63 -25.50 43.49
CA THR A 712 -7.11 -26.08 44.74
C THR A 712 -5.88 -26.93 44.45
N ILE A 713 -4.77 -26.60 45.09
CA ILE A 713 -3.49 -27.28 44.95
C ILE A 713 -3.25 -28.10 46.20
N ALA A 714 -3.13 -29.42 46.03
CA ALA A 714 -2.92 -30.37 47.09
C ALA A 714 -1.52 -30.97 47.02
N VAL A 715 -0.75 -30.84 48.10
CA VAL A 715 0.58 -31.43 48.27
C VAL A 715 0.59 -32.18 49.61
N GLY A 716 0.60 -33.51 49.57
CA GLY A 716 0.35 -34.33 50.76
C GLY A 716 -1.01 -34.01 51.40
N ASN A 717 -1.00 -33.58 52.67
CA ASN A 717 -2.22 -33.18 53.40
C ASN A 717 -2.57 -31.69 53.26
N ILE A 718 -1.72 -30.91 52.59
CA ILE A 718 -1.85 -29.46 52.50
C ILE A 718 -2.66 -29.12 51.28
N ARG A 719 -3.64 -28.23 51.43
CA ARG A 719 -4.49 -27.73 50.35
C ARG A 719 -4.45 -26.22 50.35
N LYS A 720 -4.17 -25.63 49.20
CA LYS A 720 -4.13 -24.18 49.01
C LYS A 720 -4.98 -23.79 47.82
N GLU A 721 -5.94 -22.91 48.04
CA GLU A 721 -6.75 -22.33 46.97
C GLU A 721 -6.02 -21.13 46.36
N VAL A 722 -6.06 -21.02 45.04
CA VAL A 722 -5.46 -19.94 44.27
C VAL A 722 -6.42 -19.50 43.18
N GLU A 723 -6.93 -18.27 43.31
CA GLU A 723 -7.59 -17.60 42.19
C GLU A 723 -6.54 -17.33 41.11
N LEU A 724 -6.71 -17.92 39.93
CA LEU A 724 -5.76 -17.77 38.82
C LEU A 724 -6.34 -16.81 37.77
N ASP A 725 -6.20 -15.51 38.01
CA ASP A 725 -6.64 -14.38 37.15
C ASP A 725 -5.47 -13.63 36.48
N SER A 726 -4.26 -14.18 36.64
CA SER A 726 -2.98 -13.67 36.16
C SER A 726 -1.93 -14.76 36.34
N ASN A 727 -0.73 -14.56 35.78
CA ASN A 727 0.41 -15.41 36.13
C ASN A 727 0.72 -15.29 37.62
N LYS A 728 0.77 -16.42 38.34
CA LYS A 728 0.99 -16.45 39.79
C LYS A 728 2.12 -17.38 40.17
N GLU A 729 2.83 -17.00 41.21
CA GLU A 729 3.78 -17.86 41.90
C GLU A 729 3.31 -18.04 43.35
N ILE A 730 3.31 -19.29 43.82
CA ILE A 730 2.95 -19.62 45.18
C ILE A 730 4.01 -20.49 45.83
N LEU A 731 4.18 -20.30 47.12
CA LEU A 731 4.94 -21.17 48.00
C LEU A 731 3.98 -22.03 48.82
N ILE A 732 4.28 -23.32 48.91
CA ILE A 732 3.63 -24.31 49.77
C ILE A 732 4.73 -24.88 50.67
N HIS A 733 4.55 -24.75 51.99
CA HIS A 733 5.41 -25.30 53.04
C HIS A 733 4.82 -26.59 53.57
#